data_AF-A0A2D4PI62-F1
#
_entry.id   AF-A0A2D4PI62-F1
#
_cell.length_a   1.000
_cell.length_b   1.000
_cell.length_c   1.000
_cell.angle_alpha   90.00
_cell.angle_beta   90.00
_cell.angle_gamma   90.00
#
_symmetry.space_group_name_H-M   'P 1'
#
loop_
_entity.id
_entity.type
_entity.pdbx_description
1 polymer ?
#
loop_
_entity_poly.entity_id
_entity_poly.type
_entity_poly.pdbx_seq_one_letter_code
_entity_poly.pdbx_strand_id
1 'polypeptide(L)'
;KNVYPSDWVIMNMMQNKVFLRAINQYADMLNKKFLDQTSFELQLWNNYFHLAVAFLTQESLQLENFSSAKRCKILNKYGDMRRQIGFEIRDMWYNLGQHKIKFIPEMVGPMLEMTLIPETELRKATIPIFFDMMQCEFHSTRSFQMFENEIITKLDHEVEGGRGDEQYKVLFDKILLEHCRKHKYLAKNGETFVKLVVRLMERLLDYRTIMHDENKENRMSCTVNVLNFYKEIEREEMYIRYLYKLCDLHKECDNYTEAAYTLLLHAKLLKWSEEPCAAHLTQRDGYQAATQGQLKDQLYQEIIHYFDRGKMWEEAIVLGKELAEQYENEMFDYEQLSEVLKKQAQFYENIVKVIRPKPDYFAVGYYGQGFPTFLRSKVFIYRGKEYERREDFEARLFIQFPNAEKMKTTSPPGEDIKNSHGQYIQCFTVKPKLDLPSKFHKPVSEQILSFYRVNEVQRFEYSRPIRKGEKNPDNEFANMWIERTIYVTAYKLPGILRWFEVKSVFMIEISPLENAIETMQLANDKINNMVQQHLNDPNLPINPLSMLLNGIVDPAVMGGFTNYEKAFFNEKYIYEHPEDHEKIEKLKDLIAWQIPFLTEGIRIHGNKVTEALRPFHERMEACFKQLKEKVEKQYGIRSLPSSIDDRQGSRPRSMVRSFTMPSSSRPLSVASISSISSDSAPSRPGSDGFVLEPLLPKKMHSRSQDKLDKDDSDKDKKEKKKEKRNSKHQEIFEKELKSTDISLQQSEAVILSETIQN
;
A
#
# COMPACT_ATOMS: atom_id res chain seq x y z
N LYS A 1 6.63 -37.02 -17.54
CA LYS A 1 7.83 -37.44 -16.76
C LYS A 1 8.81 -38.10 -17.71
N ASN A 2 10.07 -37.67 -17.71
CA ASN A 2 11.09 -38.27 -18.58
C ASN A 2 11.44 -39.67 -18.07
N VAL A 3 11.51 -40.63 -18.99
CA VAL A 3 11.92 -42.01 -18.68
C VAL A 3 13.42 -42.06 -18.41
N TYR A 4 14.19 -41.23 -19.12
CA TYR A 4 15.64 -41.09 -18.92
C TYR A 4 15.98 -39.90 -18.02
N PRO A 5 17.15 -39.94 -17.35
CA PRO A 5 17.72 -38.78 -16.66
C PRO A 5 17.85 -37.55 -17.58
N SER A 6 17.73 -36.35 -17.02
CA SER A 6 17.72 -35.08 -17.78
C SER A 6 19.06 -34.75 -18.44
N ASP A 7 20.15 -35.27 -17.89
CA ASP A 7 21.52 -35.19 -18.40
C ASP A 7 21.76 -36.09 -19.63
N TRP A 8 20.89 -37.08 -19.89
CA TRP A 8 20.98 -37.98 -21.05
C TRP A 8 20.41 -37.34 -22.32
N VAL A 9 20.97 -36.18 -22.70
CA VAL A 9 20.47 -35.31 -23.79
C VAL A 9 20.32 -36.07 -25.10
N ILE A 10 21.25 -36.97 -25.43
CA ILE A 10 21.19 -37.75 -26.69
C ILE A 10 19.98 -38.69 -26.69
N MET A 11 19.75 -39.40 -25.59
CA MET A 11 18.61 -40.33 -25.46
C MET A 11 17.29 -39.56 -25.45
N ASN A 12 17.21 -38.46 -24.70
CA ASN A 12 16.02 -37.60 -24.66
C ASN A 12 15.70 -37.01 -26.05
N MET A 13 16.69 -36.50 -26.78
CA MET A 13 16.48 -35.96 -28.12
C MET A 13 16.12 -37.05 -29.15
N MET A 14 16.72 -38.24 -29.04
CA MET A 14 16.38 -39.36 -29.92
C MET A 14 14.95 -39.87 -29.64
N GLN A 15 14.57 -39.98 -28.37
CA GLN A 15 13.22 -40.32 -27.96
C GLN A 15 12.21 -39.30 -28.50
N ASN A 16 12.49 -38.01 -28.35
CA ASN A 16 11.64 -36.95 -28.89
C ASN A 16 11.51 -37.01 -30.40
N LYS A 17 12.57 -37.36 -31.13
CA LYS A 17 12.52 -37.56 -32.58
C LYS A 17 11.63 -38.75 -32.98
N VAL A 18 11.63 -39.83 -32.20
CA VAL A 18 10.73 -40.97 -32.44
C VAL A 18 9.28 -40.61 -32.13
N PHE A 19 9.04 -39.90 -31.01
CA PHE A 19 7.72 -39.39 -30.66
C PHE A 19 7.16 -38.45 -31.72
N LEU A 20 7.97 -37.50 -32.20
CA LEU A 20 7.63 -36.63 -33.32
C LEU A 20 7.14 -37.42 -34.55
N ARG A 21 7.87 -38.48 -34.92
CA ARG A 21 7.48 -39.31 -36.06
C ARG A 21 6.15 -40.05 -35.80
N ALA A 22 5.92 -40.54 -34.59
CA ALA A 22 4.67 -41.20 -34.22
C ALA A 22 3.49 -40.22 -34.24
N ILE A 23 3.66 -39.02 -33.68
CA ILE A 23 2.63 -37.96 -33.67
C ILE A 23 2.22 -37.60 -35.10
N ASN A 24 3.17 -37.41 -36.01
CA ASN A 24 2.85 -37.13 -37.42
C ASN A 24 2.10 -38.29 -38.10
N GLN A 25 2.44 -39.55 -37.77
CA GLN A 25 1.69 -40.70 -38.28
C GLN A 25 0.27 -40.77 -37.72
N TYR A 26 0.07 -40.37 -36.46
CA TYR A 26 -1.26 -40.25 -35.87
C TYR A 26 -2.06 -39.14 -36.53
N ALA A 27 -1.42 -38.01 -36.84
CA ALA A 27 -2.03 -36.89 -37.55
C ALA A 27 -2.59 -37.33 -38.93
N ASP A 28 -1.76 -38.03 -39.71
CA ASP A 28 -2.16 -38.61 -41.00
C ASP A 28 -3.34 -39.57 -40.88
N MET A 29 -3.37 -40.42 -39.84
CA MET A 29 -4.43 -41.39 -39.63
C MET A 29 -5.75 -40.72 -39.21
N LEU A 30 -5.67 -39.69 -38.36
CA LEU A 30 -6.80 -38.89 -37.91
C LEU A 30 -7.49 -38.20 -39.09
N ASN A 31 -6.72 -37.50 -39.92
CA ASN A 31 -7.26 -36.83 -41.11
C ASN A 31 -7.92 -37.80 -42.09
N LYS A 32 -7.36 -39.01 -42.28
CA LYS A 32 -7.86 -39.97 -43.27
C LYS A 32 -9.07 -40.78 -42.82
N LYS A 33 -9.23 -41.05 -41.52
CA LYS A 33 -10.24 -42.00 -41.02
C LYS A 33 -11.24 -41.43 -40.04
N PHE A 34 -10.90 -40.34 -39.36
CA PHE A 34 -11.66 -39.82 -38.21
C PHE A 34 -12.07 -38.35 -38.39
N LEU A 35 -12.00 -37.82 -39.62
CA LEU A 35 -12.43 -36.47 -39.97
C LEU A 35 -13.85 -36.44 -40.58
N ASP A 36 -14.30 -37.55 -41.15
CA ASP A 36 -15.63 -37.65 -41.77
C ASP A 36 -16.73 -37.53 -40.71
N GLN A 37 -17.86 -36.91 -41.07
CA GLN A 37 -18.97 -36.64 -40.15
C GLN A 37 -19.54 -37.91 -39.47
N THR A 38 -19.41 -39.08 -40.11
CA THR A 38 -19.90 -40.37 -39.61
C THR A 38 -18.91 -41.10 -38.70
N SER A 39 -17.62 -40.75 -38.72
CA SER A 39 -16.55 -41.40 -37.96
C SER A 39 -15.77 -40.45 -37.04
N PHE A 40 -16.28 -39.23 -36.85
CA PHE A 40 -15.62 -38.21 -36.04
C PHE A 40 -15.59 -38.58 -34.55
N GLU A 41 -14.38 -38.85 -34.04
CA GLU A 41 -14.15 -39.24 -32.65
C GLU A 41 -13.56 -38.08 -31.84
N LEU A 42 -14.42 -37.33 -31.14
CA LEU A 42 -14.04 -36.11 -30.42
C LEU A 42 -12.93 -36.36 -29.41
N GLN A 43 -13.02 -37.44 -28.64
CA GLN A 43 -12.07 -37.74 -27.56
C GLN A 43 -10.67 -38.02 -28.11
N LEU A 44 -10.58 -38.70 -29.26
CA LEU A 44 -9.29 -39.04 -29.88
C LEU A 44 -8.59 -37.78 -30.42
N TRP A 45 -9.33 -36.89 -31.05
CA TRP A 45 -8.81 -35.58 -31.48
C TRP A 45 -8.39 -34.71 -30.29
N ASN A 46 -9.19 -34.69 -29.21
CA ASN A 46 -8.84 -33.95 -28.00
C ASN A 46 -7.52 -34.47 -27.38
N ASN A 47 -7.40 -35.78 -27.24
CA ASN A 47 -6.17 -36.43 -26.78
C ASN A 47 -4.97 -36.16 -27.69
N TYR A 48 -5.17 -36.09 -29.00
CA TYR A 48 -4.11 -35.74 -29.94
C TYR A 48 -3.58 -34.32 -29.70
N PHE A 49 -4.46 -33.32 -29.58
CA PHE A 49 -4.03 -31.95 -29.31
C PHE A 49 -3.33 -31.84 -27.95
N HIS A 50 -3.87 -32.44 -26.90
CA HIS A 50 -3.20 -32.47 -25.60
C HIS A 50 -1.84 -33.16 -25.65
N LEU A 51 -1.70 -34.27 -26.37
CA LEU A 51 -0.41 -34.95 -26.58
C LEU A 51 0.58 -34.06 -27.32
N ALA A 52 0.14 -33.41 -28.39
CA ALA A 52 0.99 -32.55 -29.21
C ALA A 52 1.45 -31.31 -28.44
N VAL A 53 0.55 -30.68 -27.67
CA VAL A 53 0.89 -29.57 -26.77
C VAL A 53 1.84 -30.04 -25.66
N ALA A 54 1.55 -31.15 -24.98
CA ALA A 54 2.44 -31.70 -23.95
C ALA A 54 3.84 -32.06 -24.49
N PHE A 55 3.91 -32.53 -25.75
CA PHE A 55 5.17 -32.75 -26.43
C PHE A 55 5.92 -31.43 -26.68
N LEU A 56 5.22 -30.35 -27.03
CA LEU A 56 5.83 -29.03 -27.23
C LEU A 56 6.29 -28.35 -25.94
N THR A 57 5.53 -28.51 -24.86
CA THR A 57 5.76 -27.80 -23.58
C THR A 57 6.75 -28.51 -22.66
N GLN A 58 7.17 -29.73 -22.99
CA GLN A 58 8.13 -30.48 -22.18
C GLN A 58 9.47 -29.74 -21.95
N GLU A 59 10.04 -29.88 -20.77
CA GLU A 59 11.30 -29.23 -20.37
C GLU A 59 12.49 -29.56 -21.30
N SER A 60 12.51 -30.76 -21.87
CA SER A 60 13.59 -31.22 -22.73
C SER A 60 13.69 -30.45 -24.07
N LEU A 61 12.58 -29.84 -24.51
CA LEU A 61 12.49 -29.05 -25.73
C LEU A 61 12.51 -27.54 -25.48
N GLN A 62 12.49 -27.08 -24.23
CA GLN A 62 12.66 -25.66 -23.89
C GLN A 62 14.12 -25.24 -24.02
N LEU A 63 14.56 -25.03 -25.27
CA LEU A 63 15.95 -24.82 -25.65
C LEU A 63 16.58 -23.57 -25.02
N GLU A 64 15.75 -22.60 -24.65
CA GLU A 64 16.08 -21.38 -23.93
C GLU A 64 16.65 -21.63 -22.52
N ASN A 65 16.31 -22.75 -21.89
CA ASN A 65 16.82 -23.11 -20.57
C ASN A 65 18.22 -23.74 -20.63
N PHE A 66 18.71 -24.07 -21.84
CA PHE A 66 20.04 -24.62 -22.03
C PHE A 66 21.08 -23.53 -22.31
N SER A 67 22.34 -23.83 -21.99
CA SER A 67 23.45 -22.95 -22.38
C SER A 67 23.51 -22.78 -23.90
N SER A 68 23.99 -21.61 -24.35
CA SER A 68 24.10 -21.27 -25.78
C SER A 68 24.82 -22.36 -26.60
N ALA A 69 25.93 -22.90 -26.08
CA ALA A 69 26.68 -23.98 -26.73
C ALA A 69 25.86 -25.28 -26.88
N LYS A 70 25.08 -25.66 -25.86
CA LYS A 70 24.23 -26.86 -25.90
C LYS A 70 23.06 -26.66 -26.87
N ARG A 71 22.42 -25.49 -26.84
CA ARG A 71 21.34 -25.10 -27.77
C ARG A 71 21.79 -25.17 -29.22
N CYS A 72 22.94 -24.57 -29.57
CA CYS A 72 23.47 -24.61 -30.94
C CYS A 72 23.75 -26.04 -31.42
N LYS A 73 24.33 -26.90 -30.57
CA LYS A 73 24.58 -28.31 -30.93
C LYS A 73 23.28 -29.09 -31.18
N ILE A 74 22.24 -28.86 -30.38
CA ILE A 74 20.94 -29.52 -30.56
C ILE A 74 20.29 -29.05 -31.87
N LEU A 75 20.24 -27.73 -32.10
CA LEU A 75 19.64 -27.16 -33.31
C LEU A 75 20.35 -27.64 -34.58
N ASN A 76 21.69 -27.72 -34.59
CA ASN A 76 22.45 -28.18 -35.75
C ASN A 76 22.21 -29.66 -36.08
N LYS A 77 21.98 -30.51 -35.06
CA LYS A 77 21.87 -31.97 -35.25
C LYS A 77 20.42 -32.45 -35.44
N TYR A 78 19.46 -31.81 -34.77
CA TYR A 78 18.08 -32.26 -34.71
C TYR A 78 17.07 -31.25 -35.26
N GLY A 79 17.48 -30.00 -35.52
CA GLY A 79 16.56 -28.90 -35.81
C GLY A 79 15.74 -28.48 -34.59
N ASP A 80 14.84 -27.50 -34.79
CA ASP A 80 13.85 -27.16 -33.78
C ASP A 80 12.58 -27.99 -34.02
N MET A 81 12.46 -29.10 -33.29
CA MET A 81 11.30 -30.00 -33.37
C MET A 81 9.99 -29.31 -32.98
N ARG A 82 10.05 -28.21 -32.22
CA ARG A 82 8.86 -27.48 -31.79
C ARG A 82 8.18 -26.79 -32.96
N ARG A 83 8.95 -26.28 -33.91
CA ARG A 83 8.42 -25.69 -35.15
C ARG A 83 7.63 -26.71 -35.95
N GLN A 84 8.17 -27.91 -36.11
CA GLN A 84 7.56 -28.96 -36.93
C GLN A 84 6.21 -29.39 -36.38
N ILE A 85 6.10 -29.68 -35.08
CA ILE A 85 4.80 -30.01 -34.46
C ILE A 85 3.86 -28.82 -34.42
N GLY A 86 4.36 -27.60 -34.20
CA GLY A 86 3.51 -26.41 -34.21
C GLY A 86 2.81 -26.18 -35.55
N PHE A 87 3.52 -26.38 -36.66
CA PHE A 87 2.91 -26.35 -37.99
C PHE A 87 1.89 -27.48 -38.18
N GLU A 88 2.19 -28.68 -37.68
CA GLU A 88 1.26 -29.80 -37.75
C GLU A 88 -0.02 -29.54 -36.94
N ILE A 89 0.10 -29.02 -35.71
CA ILE A 89 -1.06 -28.63 -34.88
C ILE A 89 -1.91 -27.58 -35.61
N ARG A 90 -1.28 -26.58 -36.22
CA ARG A 90 -1.96 -25.56 -37.02
C ARG A 90 -2.74 -26.19 -38.17
N ASP A 91 -2.10 -27.04 -38.96
CA ASP A 91 -2.72 -27.66 -40.13
C ASP A 91 -3.86 -28.59 -39.73
N MET A 92 -3.66 -29.39 -38.68
CA MET A 92 -4.70 -30.22 -38.07
C MET A 92 -5.89 -29.40 -37.56
N TRP A 93 -5.64 -28.24 -36.94
CA TRP A 93 -6.71 -27.35 -36.48
C TRP A 93 -7.54 -26.82 -37.65
N TYR A 94 -6.90 -26.35 -38.73
CA TYR A 94 -7.63 -25.84 -39.89
C TYR A 94 -8.42 -26.94 -40.62
N ASN A 95 -7.94 -28.18 -40.60
CA ASN A 95 -8.63 -29.33 -41.20
C ASN A 95 -9.96 -29.69 -40.50
N LEU A 96 -10.14 -29.35 -39.22
CA LEU A 96 -11.36 -29.68 -38.45
C LEU A 96 -12.66 -29.07 -39.01
N GLY A 97 -12.58 -28.01 -39.83
CA GLY A 97 -13.74 -27.37 -40.44
C GLY A 97 -14.82 -27.00 -39.42
N GLN A 98 -16.02 -27.58 -39.55
CA GLN A 98 -17.17 -27.30 -38.69
C GLN A 98 -17.06 -27.89 -37.27
N HIS A 99 -16.12 -28.81 -37.04
CA HIS A 99 -15.95 -29.46 -35.73
C HIS A 99 -15.18 -28.61 -34.71
N LYS A 100 -14.55 -27.50 -35.15
CA LYS A 100 -13.78 -26.58 -34.29
C LYS A 100 -14.55 -26.10 -33.06
N ILE A 101 -15.84 -25.79 -33.23
CA ILE A 101 -16.68 -25.28 -32.12
C ILE A 101 -16.81 -26.27 -30.96
N LYS A 102 -16.67 -27.59 -31.22
CA LYS A 102 -16.74 -28.63 -30.17
C LYS A 102 -15.52 -28.61 -29.24
N PHE A 103 -14.44 -27.94 -29.62
CA PHE A 103 -13.21 -27.81 -28.83
C PHE A 103 -13.10 -26.47 -28.10
N ILE A 104 -14.00 -25.52 -28.39
CA ILE A 104 -14.03 -24.21 -27.73
C ILE A 104 -15.02 -24.32 -26.56
N PRO A 105 -14.65 -23.98 -25.32
CA PRO A 105 -13.43 -23.26 -24.92
C PRO A 105 -12.23 -24.13 -24.51
N GLU A 106 -12.39 -25.44 -24.27
CA GLU A 106 -11.38 -26.30 -23.63
C GLU A 106 -9.97 -26.25 -24.27
N MET A 107 -9.89 -26.08 -25.59
CA MET A 107 -8.63 -26.07 -26.34
C MET A 107 -7.88 -24.73 -26.30
N VAL A 108 -8.50 -23.67 -25.78
CA VAL A 108 -7.85 -22.35 -25.67
C VAL A 108 -6.63 -22.41 -24.76
N GLY A 109 -6.74 -23.08 -23.60
CA GLY A 109 -5.63 -23.24 -22.65
C GLY A 109 -4.41 -23.97 -23.26
N PRO A 110 -4.57 -25.19 -23.79
CA PRO A 110 -3.47 -25.91 -24.44
C PRO A 110 -2.83 -25.14 -25.61
N MET A 111 -3.64 -24.45 -26.42
CA MET A 111 -3.11 -23.65 -27.53
C MET A 111 -2.33 -22.43 -27.03
N LEU A 112 -2.74 -21.84 -25.90
CA LEU A 112 -2.03 -20.77 -25.22
C LEU A 112 -0.69 -21.21 -24.63
N GLU A 113 -0.62 -22.38 -24.00
CA GLU A 113 0.65 -22.93 -23.50
C GLU A 113 1.69 -23.04 -24.64
N MET A 114 1.24 -23.50 -25.81
CA MET A 114 2.08 -23.60 -27.01
C MET A 114 2.52 -22.23 -27.53
N THR A 115 1.61 -21.25 -27.59
CA THR A 115 1.93 -19.94 -28.17
C THR A 115 2.88 -19.14 -27.27
N LEU A 116 2.89 -19.39 -25.96
CA LEU A 116 3.77 -18.72 -25.00
C LEU A 116 5.25 -19.15 -25.10
N ILE A 117 5.55 -20.28 -25.76
CA ILE A 117 6.94 -20.76 -25.98
C ILE A 117 7.76 -19.68 -26.72
N PRO A 118 8.99 -19.35 -26.27
CA PRO A 118 9.84 -18.30 -26.84
C PRO A 118 10.52 -18.73 -28.15
N GLU A 119 9.69 -19.03 -29.15
CA GLU A 119 10.09 -19.36 -30.51
C GLU A 119 9.25 -18.54 -31.50
N THR A 120 9.91 -17.66 -32.26
CA THR A 120 9.24 -16.60 -33.04
C THR A 120 8.40 -17.14 -34.20
N GLU A 121 8.88 -18.16 -34.91
CA GLU A 121 8.18 -18.68 -36.10
C GLU A 121 6.96 -19.51 -35.71
N LEU A 122 7.06 -20.28 -34.63
CA LEU A 122 5.97 -20.99 -33.97
C LEU A 122 4.89 -20.01 -33.55
N ARG A 123 5.25 -18.94 -32.82
CA ARG A 123 4.32 -17.87 -32.41
C ARG A 123 3.56 -17.30 -33.61
N LYS A 124 4.26 -16.92 -34.68
CA LYS A 124 3.64 -16.36 -35.89
C LYS A 124 2.66 -17.34 -36.55
N ALA A 125 2.95 -18.63 -36.50
CA ALA A 125 2.12 -19.67 -37.10
C ALA A 125 0.90 -20.04 -36.27
N THR A 126 1.00 -19.97 -34.93
CA THR A 126 -0.04 -20.46 -34.01
C THR A 126 -0.94 -19.37 -33.45
N ILE A 127 -0.46 -18.13 -33.28
CA ILE A 127 -1.31 -17.00 -32.83
C ILE A 127 -2.57 -16.81 -33.71
N PRO A 128 -2.53 -16.96 -35.06
CA PRO A 128 -3.73 -16.87 -35.89
C PRO A 128 -4.83 -17.89 -35.57
N ILE A 129 -4.51 -18.99 -34.87
CA ILE A 129 -5.51 -19.98 -34.41
C ILE A 129 -6.52 -19.31 -33.47
N PHE A 130 -6.10 -18.37 -32.63
CA PHE A 130 -7.01 -17.62 -31.75
C PHE A 130 -8.01 -16.79 -32.52
N PHE A 131 -7.60 -16.15 -33.62
CA PHE A 131 -8.53 -15.43 -34.49
C PHE A 131 -9.55 -16.38 -35.12
N ASP A 132 -9.11 -17.57 -35.55
CA ASP A 132 -9.99 -18.60 -36.10
C ASP A 132 -10.97 -19.14 -35.04
N MET A 133 -10.55 -19.30 -33.78
CA MET A 133 -11.45 -19.65 -32.66
C MET A 133 -12.51 -18.57 -32.43
N MET A 134 -12.12 -17.30 -32.38
CA MET A 134 -13.06 -16.17 -32.28
C MET A 134 -14.06 -16.17 -33.44
N GLN A 135 -13.56 -16.42 -34.66
CA GLN A 135 -14.40 -16.48 -35.84
C GLN A 135 -15.39 -17.65 -35.76
N CYS A 136 -14.95 -18.84 -35.36
CA CYS A 136 -15.80 -20.02 -35.23
C CYS A 136 -16.93 -19.80 -34.23
N GLU A 137 -16.62 -19.29 -33.03
CA GLU A 137 -17.63 -19.00 -32.02
C GLU A 137 -18.62 -17.94 -32.51
N PHE A 138 -18.12 -16.86 -33.14
CA PHE A 138 -18.97 -15.79 -33.67
C PHE A 138 -19.95 -16.28 -34.75
N HIS A 139 -19.56 -17.23 -35.59
CA HIS A 139 -20.46 -17.82 -36.57
C HIS A 139 -21.57 -18.65 -35.91
N SER A 140 -21.28 -19.33 -34.80
CA SER A 140 -22.24 -20.19 -34.10
C SER A 140 -23.17 -19.44 -33.14
N THR A 141 -22.65 -18.53 -32.31
CA THR A 141 -23.39 -17.89 -31.20
C THR A 141 -23.63 -16.39 -31.41
N ARG A 142 -23.08 -15.79 -32.49
CA ARG A 142 -23.03 -14.33 -32.74
C ARG A 142 -22.24 -13.54 -31.68
N SER A 143 -21.49 -14.23 -30.83
CA SER A 143 -20.61 -13.68 -29.78
C SER A 143 -19.32 -14.52 -29.72
N PHE A 144 -18.27 -14.04 -29.06
CA PHE A 144 -17.07 -14.83 -28.76
C PHE A 144 -16.73 -14.81 -27.26
N GLN A 145 -17.74 -14.61 -26.41
CA GLN A 145 -17.55 -14.46 -24.97
C GLN A 145 -16.97 -15.72 -24.31
N MET A 146 -17.26 -16.93 -24.78
CA MET A 146 -16.69 -18.13 -24.16
C MET A 146 -15.17 -18.19 -24.37
N PHE A 147 -14.74 -17.92 -25.61
CA PHE A 147 -13.33 -17.78 -25.95
C PHE A 147 -12.66 -16.65 -25.16
N GLU A 148 -13.29 -15.47 -25.09
CA GLU A 148 -12.76 -14.31 -24.36
C GLU A 148 -12.57 -14.61 -22.87
N ASN A 149 -13.54 -15.27 -22.23
CA ASN A 149 -13.47 -15.62 -20.81
C ASN A 149 -12.34 -16.62 -20.55
N GLU A 150 -12.23 -17.63 -21.40
CA GLU A 150 -11.25 -18.70 -21.24
C GLU A 150 -9.82 -18.19 -21.46
N ILE A 151 -9.58 -17.39 -22.51
CA ILE A 151 -8.23 -16.87 -22.78
C ILE A 151 -7.76 -15.93 -21.69
N ILE A 152 -8.64 -15.08 -21.12
CA ILE A 152 -8.29 -14.21 -19.99
C ILE A 152 -7.92 -15.04 -18.75
N THR A 153 -8.71 -16.07 -18.44
CA THR A 153 -8.50 -16.92 -17.27
C THR A 153 -7.22 -17.76 -17.39
N LYS A 154 -7.00 -18.36 -18.56
CA LYS A 154 -5.78 -19.13 -18.81
C LYS A 154 -4.56 -18.24 -18.88
N LEU A 155 -4.63 -17.08 -19.53
CA LEU A 155 -3.50 -16.15 -19.60
C LEU A 155 -3.04 -15.68 -18.22
N ASP A 156 -3.97 -15.43 -17.29
CA ASP A 156 -3.62 -15.13 -15.90
C ASP A 156 -2.79 -16.25 -15.26
N HIS A 157 -3.31 -17.48 -15.32
CA HIS A 157 -2.64 -18.64 -14.73
C HIS A 157 -1.26 -18.90 -15.36
N GLU A 158 -1.19 -18.80 -16.68
CA GLU A 158 0.01 -19.08 -17.46
C GLU A 158 1.12 -18.04 -17.22
N VAL A 159 0.76 -16.76 -17.16
CA VAL A 159 1.72 -15.69 -16.87
C VAL A 159 2.16 -15.70 -15.40
N GLU A 160 1.24 -15.98 -14.47
CA GLU A 160 1.58 -16.24 -13.07
C GLU A 160 2.54 -17.44 -12.92
N GLY A 161 2.36 -18.49 -13.74
CA GLY A 161 3.24 -19.66 -13.82
C GLY A 161 4.63 -19.41 -14.43
N GLY A 162 4.94 -18.15 -14.80
CA GLY A 162 6.26 -17.76 -15.29
C GLY A 162 6.41 -17.73 -16.81
N ARG A 163 5.35 -18.01 -17.57
CA ARG A 163 5.36 -18.02 -19.05
C ARG A 163 4.97 -16.65 -19.64
N GLY A 164 5.33 -16.41 -20.89
CA GLY A 164 5.04 -15.14 -21.60
C GLY A 164 6.12 -14.05 -21.43
N ASP A 165 6.28 -13.25 -22.48
CA ASP A 165 7.28 -12.19 -22.56
C ASP A 165 6.78 -10.98 -23.38
N GLU A 166 7.55 -9.90 -23.37
CA GLU A 166 7.23 -8.67 -24.10
C GLU A 166 7.17 -8.91 -25.62
N GLN A 167 7.97 -9.84 -26.15
CA GLN A 167 7.95 -10.18 -27.57
C GLN A 167 6.62 -10.85 -27.96
N TYR A 168 6.08 -11.71 -27.12
CA TYR A 168 4.79 -12.36 -27.32
C TYR A 168 3.67 -11.33 -27.33
N LYS A 169 3.67 -10.38 -26.38
CA LYS A 169 2.70 -9.27 -26.36
C LYS A 169 2.70 -8.50 -27.69
N VAL A 170 3.87 -8.11 -28.18
CA VAL A 170 4.02 -7.36 -29.45
C VAL A 170 3.56 -8.18 -30.65
N LEU A 171 3.88 -9.48 -30.69
CA LEU A 171 3.45 -10.37 -31.77
C LEU A 171 1.93 -10.61 -31.75
N PHE A 172 1.37 -10.82 -30.56
CA PHE A 172 -0.06 -11.03 -30.34
C PHE A 172 -0.87 -9.82 -30.82
N ASP A 173 -0.46 -8.61 -30.42
CA ASP A 173 -1.07 -7.36 -30.88
C ASP A 173 -1.01 -7.23 -32.41
N LYS A 174 0.19 -7.32 -32.99
CA LYS A 174 0.39 -7.12 -34.43
C LYS A 174 -0.41 -8.11 -35.29
N ILE A 175 -0.34 -9.39 -34.97
CA ILE A 175 -0.95 -10.46 -35.79
C ILE A 175 -2.47 -10.40 -35.69
N LEU A 176 -3.02 -10.41 -34.47
CA LEU A 176 -4.48 -10.44 -34.31
C LEU A 176 -5.13 -9.15 -34.80
N LEU A 177 -4.51 -7.98 -34.56
CA LEU A 177 -5.05 -6.72 -35.05
C LEU A 177 -5.09 -6.67 -36.59
N GLU A 178 -4.08 -7.22 -37.27
CA GLU A 178 -4.07 -7.32 -38.73
C GLU A 178 -5.21 -8.22 -39.24
N HIS A 179 -5.44 -9.37 -38.60
CA HIS A 179 -6.54 -10.28 -38.97
C HIS A 179 -7.92 -9.69 -38.65
N CYS A 180 -8.09 -9.05 -37.50
CA CYS A 180 -9.34 -8.40 -37.12
C CYS A 180 -9.71 -7.27 -38.09
N ARG A 181 -8.76 -6.39 -38.45
CA ARG A 181 -9.00 -5.27 -39.38
C ARG A 181 -9.42 -5.71 -40.78
N LYS A 182 -8.93 -6.87 -41.24
CA LYS A 182 -9.33 -7.46 -42.52
C LYS A 182 -10.75 -8.05 -42.48
N HIS A 183 -11.32 -8.30 -41.31
CA HIS A 183 -12.61 -8.98 -41.17
C HIS A 183 -13.79 -8.02 -40.97
N LYS A 184 -14.75 -8.08 -41.90
CA LYS A 184 -15.87 -7.11 -42.02
C LYS A 184 -16.74 -6.95 -40.76
N TYR A 185 -16.99 -8.04 -40.02
CA TYR A 185 -17.89 -8.03 -38.85
C TYR A 185 -17.16 -8.04 -37.50
N LEU A 186 -15.90 -8.48 -37.46
CA LEU A 186 -15.13 -8.63 -36.21
C LEU A 186 -14.11 -7.51 -36.01
N ALA A 187 -13.94 -6.60 -36.97
CA ALA A 187 -12.95 -5.53 -36.87
C ALA A 187 -13.08 -4.71 -35.57
N LYS A 188 -14.27 -4.21 -35.26
CA LYS A 188 -14.49 -3.36 -34.07
C LYS A 188 -14.38 -4.15 -32.76
N ASN A 189 -15.10 -5.26 -32.63
CA ASN A 189 -15.13 -6.04 -31.39
C ASN A 189 -13.78 -6.75 -31.15
N GLY A 190 -13.16 -7.26 -32.21
CA GLY A 190 -11.84 -7.88 -32.17
C GLY A 190 -10.74 -6.89 -31.83
N GLU A 191 -10.77 -5.65 -32.36
CA GLU A 191 -9.80 -4.62 -31.98
C GLU A 191 -9.92 -4.22 -30.50
N THR A 192 -11.14 -4.09 -29.98
CA THR A 192 -11.36 -3.85 -28.55
C THR A 192 -10.82 -5.00 -27.70
N PHE A 193 -11.07 -6.25 -28.10
CA PHE A 193 -10.57 -7.44 -27.44
C PHE A 193 -9.04 -7.52 -27.43
N VAL A 194 -8.38 -7.31 -28.58
CA VAL A 194 -6.91 -7.32 -28.66
C VAL A 194 -6.30 -6.27 -27.75
N LYS A 195 -6.83 -5.04 -27.75
CA LYS A 195 -6.39 -3.98 -26.83
C LYS A 195 -6.59 -4.36 -25.37
N LEU A 196 -7.68 -5.05 -25.03
CA LEU A 196 -7.95 -5.53 -23.68
C LEU A 196 -6.92 -6.58 -23.25
N VAL A 197 -6.65 -7.59 -24.09
CA VAL A 197 -5.68 -8.65 -23.78
C VAL A 197 -4.25 -8.10 -23.71
N VAL A 198 -3.88 -7.16 -24.58
CA VAL A 198 -2.56 -6.50 -24.53
C VAL A 198 -2.41 -5.73 -23.23
N ARG A 199 -3.41 -4.94 -22.81
CA ARG A 199 -3.39 -4.25 -21.51
C ARG A 199 -3.32 -5.24 -20.33
N LEU A 200 -4.02 -6.37 -20.41
CA LEU A 200 -3.95 -7.43 -19.40
C LEU A 200 -2.52 -8.01 -19.32
N MET A 201 -1.93 -8.35 -20.45
CA MET A 201 -0.56 -8.85 -20.52
C MET A 201 0.46 -7.88 -19.91
N GLU A 202 0.31 -6.57 -20.15
CA GLU A 202 1.18 -5.56 -19.53
C GLU A 202 1.10 -5.61 -18.00
N ARG A 203 -0.12 -5.66 -17.45
CA ARG A 203 -0.33 -5.73 -16.00
C ARG A 203 0.16 -7.04 -15.39
N LEU A 204 -0.04 -8.16 -16.07
CA LEU A 204 0.43 -9.47 -15.60
C LEU A 204 1.95 -9.61 -15.69
N LEU A 205 2.58 -9.08 -16.74
CA LEU A 205 4.04 -9.04 -16.85
C LEU A 205 4.65 -8.13 -15.78
N ASP A 206 4.08 -6.95 -15.54
CA ASP A 206 4.46 -6.08 -14.41
C ASP A 206 4.35 -6.84 -13.08
N TYR A 207 3.22 -7.49 -12.84
CA TYR A 207 2.97 -8.31 -11.65
C TYR A 207 4.02 -9.42 -11.49
N ARG A 208 4.33 -10.16 -12.55
CA ARG A 208 5.31 -11.26 -12.55
C ARG A 208 6.71 -10.80 -12.16
N THR A 209 7.17 -9.65 -12.66
CA THR A 209 8.50 -9.12 -12.31
C THR A 209 8.67 -8.86 -10.82
N ILE A 210 7.56 -8.57 -10.13
CA ILE A 210 7.53 -8.13 -8.72
C ILE A 210 7.04 -9.25 -7.78
N MET A 211 6.38 -10.28 -8.30
CA MET A 211 5.90 -11.39 -7.47
C MET A 211 7.01 -12.20 -6.83
N HIS A 212 8.19 -12.24 -7.44
CA HIS A 212 9.40 -12.86 -6.89
C HIS A 212 10.24 -11.90 -6.03
N ASP A 213 9.78 -10.66 -5.82
CA ASP A 213 10.40 -9.71 -4.91
C ASP A 213 10.13 -10.13 -3.45
N GLU A 214 11.15 -10.09 -2.61
CA GLU A 214 11.01 -10.28 -1.15
C GLU A 214 10.10 -9.20 -0.54
N ASN A 215 10.00 -8.05 -1.20
CA ASN A 215 9.20 -6.95 -0.70
C ASN A 215 7.68 -7.14 -0.89
N LYS A 216 7.02 -7.41 0.23
CA LYS A 216 5.56 -7.57 0.33
C LYS A 216 4.77 -6.32 -0.08
N GLU A 217 5.30 -5.10 0.08
CA GLU A 217 4.57 -3.87 -0.30
C GLU A 217 4.48 -3.67 -1.81
N ASN A 218 5.55 -4.00 -2.55
CA ASN A 218 5.52 -3.99 -4.00
C ASN A 218 4.52 -5.05 -4.50
N ARG A 219 4.54 -6.26 -3.91
CA ARG A 219 3.57 -7.33 -4.20
C ARG A 219 2.13 -6.88 -3.95
N MET A 220 1.84 -6.21 -2.83
CA MET A 220 0.51 -5.65 -2.54
C MET A 220 0.08 -4.61 -3.58
N SER A 221 0.97 -3.67 -3.93
CA SER A 221 0.69 -2.62 -4.93
C SER A 221 0.36 -3.20 -6.31
N CYS A 222 1.14 -4.20 -6.75
CA CYS A 222 0.90 -4.86 -8.04
C CYS A 222 -0.35 -5.72 -8.01
N THR A 223 -0.63 -6.41 -6.89
CA THR A 223 -1.89 -7.15 -6.70
C THR A 223 -3.09 -6.21 -6.85
N VAL A 224 -3.05 -5.01 -6.25
CA VAL A 224 -4.12 -4.01 -6.39
C VAL A 224 -4.23 -3.45 -7.81
N ASN A 225 -3.12 -3.30 -8.53
CA ASN A 225 -3.16 -2.87 -9.94
C ASN A 225 -3.89 -3.90 -10.83
N VAL A 226 -3.58 -5.19 -10.65
CA VAL A 226 -4.25 -6.29 -11.36
C VAL A 226 -5.72 -6.40 -10.93
N LEU A 227 -5.99 -6.21 -9.64
CA LEU A 227 -7.34 -6.18 -9.08
C LEU A 227 -8.21 -5.06 -9.68
N ASN A 228 -7.67 -3.84 -9.77
CA ASN A 228 -8.34 -2.71 -10.40
C ASN A 228 -8.61 -2.98 -11.89
N PHE A 229 -7.67 -3.64 -12.59
CA PHE A 229 -7.88 -4.05 -13.97
C PHE A 229 -9.05 -5.04 -14.10
N TYR A 230 -9.10 -6.09 -13.28
CA TYR A 230 -10.22 -7.05 -13.30
C TYR A 230 -11.56 -6.43 -12.94
N LYS A 231 -11.55 -5.41 -12.08
CA LYS A 231 -12.73 -4.59 -11.79
C LYS A 231 -13.17 -3.75 -12.98
N GLU A 232 -12.24 -3.12 -13.70
CA GLU A 232 -12.53 -2.34 -14.91
C GLU A 232 -13.15 -3.19 -16.03
N ILE A 233 -12.73 -4.46 -16.14
CA ILE A 233 -13.25 -5.39 -17.15
C ILE A 233 -14.45 -6.23 -16.66
N GLU A 234 -14.98 -5.92 -15.47
CA GLU A 234 -16.16 -6.58 -14.87
C GLU A 234 -16.02 -8.12 -14.78
N ARG A 235 -14.81 -8.61 -14.46
CA ARG A 235 -14.53 -10.05 -14.30
C ARG A 235 -14.47 -10.43 -12.82
N GLU A 236 -15.63 -10.76 -12.26
CA GLU A 236 -15.81 -10.99 -10.83
C GLU A 236 -14.98 -12.15 -10.28
N GLU A 237 -14.91 -13.29 -10.98
CA GLU A 237 -14.16 -14.48 -10.53
C GLU A 237 -12.68 -14.17 -10.27
N MET A 238 -12.01 -13.58 -11.26
CA MET A 238 -10.60 -13.22 -11.16
C MET A 238 -10.41 -12.10 -10.14
N TYR A 239 -11.31 -11.13 -10.10
CA TYR A 239 -11.30 -10.07 -9.10
C TYR A 239 -11.34 -10.63 -7.68
N ILE A 240 -12.22 -11.59 -7.39
CA ILE A 240 -12.33 -12.25 -6.08
C ILE A 240 -11.07 -13.06 -5.76
N ARG A 241 -10.52 -13.80 -6.73
CA ARG A 241 -9.26 -14.53 -6.54
C ARG A 241 -8.11 -13.61 -6.13
N TYR A 242 -7.99 -12.43 -6.76
CA TYR A 242 -6.98 -11.43 -6.40
C TYR A 242 -7.29 -10.70 -5.09
N LEU A 243 -8.57 -10.51 -4.72
CA LEU A 243 -8.95 -10.00 -3.40
C LEU A 243 -8.43 -10.92 -2.29
N TYR A 244 -8.58 -12.24 -2.44
CA TYR A 244 -8.09 -13.19 -1.44
C TYR A 244 -6.56 -13.25 -1.39
N LYS A 245 -5.87 -13.23 -2.55
CA LYS A 245 -4.40 -13.10 -2.58
C LYS A 245 -3.93 -11.86 -1.81
N LEU A 246 -4.61 -10.72 -1.99
CA LEU A 246 -4.32 -9.48 -1.26
C LEU A 246 -4.61 -9.63 0.24
N CYS A 247 -5.73 -10.24 0.60
CA CYS A 247 -6.10 -10.50 1.99
C CYS A 247 -5.06 -11.36 2.71
N ASP A 248 -4.58 -12.43 2.08
CA ASP A 248 -3.53 -13.30 2.64
C ASP A 248 -2.21 -12.53 2.82
N LEU A 249 -1.82 -11.68 1.86
CA LEU A 249 -0.67 -10.78 2.01
C LEU A 249 -0.84 -9.82 3.20
N HIS A 250 -2.05 -9.31 3.44
CA HIS A 250 -2.31 -8.46 4.61
C HIS A 250 -2.20 -9.22 5.92
N LYS A 251 -2.70 -10.46 5.98
CA LYS A 251 -2.59 -11.33 7.16
C LYS A 251 -1.13 -11.62 7.49
N GLU A 252 -0.30 -11.88 6.48
CA GLU A 252 1.15 -12.07 6.66
C GLU A 252 1.89 -10.83 7.21
N CYS A 253 1.32 -9.63 7.04
CA CYS A 253 1.89 -8.36 7.48
C CYS A 253 1.21 -7.78 8.73
N ASP A 254 0.30 -8.53 9.36
CA ASP A 254 -0.55 -8.08 10.48
C ASP A 254 -1.38 -6.81 10.16
N ASN A 255 -1.70 -6.60 8.89
CA ASN A 255 -2.50 -5.48 8.40
C ASN A 255 -4.00 -5.82 8.45
N TYR A 256 -4.53 -6.05 9.65
CA TYR A 256 -5.91 -6.53 9.83
C TYR A 256 -6.99 -5.54 9.35
N THR A 257 -6.72 -4.23 9.44
CA THR A 257 -7.65 -3.20 8.94
C THR A 257 -7.81 -3.30 7.42
N GLU A 258 -6.70 -3.39 6.70
CA GLU A 258 -6.69 -3.49 5.24
C GLU A 258 -7.21 -4.85 4.74
N ALA A 259 -6.95 -5.93 5.49
CA ALA A 259 -7.56 -7.25 5.25
C ALA A 259 -9.10 -7.19 5.33
N ALA A 260 -9.63 -6.53 6.36
CA ALA A 260 -11.07 -6.33 6.54
C ALA A 260 -11.68 -5.53 5.39
N TYR A 261 -11.07 -4.40 5.00
CA TYR A 261 -11.55 -3.61 3.85
C TYR A 261 -11.48 -4.38 2.53
N THR A 262 -10.47 -5.23 2.35
CA THR A 262 -10.34 -6.11 1.19
C THR A 262 -11.49 -7.13 1.13
N LEU A 263 -11.78 -7.83 2.22
CA LEU A 263 -12.92 -8.77 2.27
C LEU A 263 -14.27 -8.05 2.15
N LEU A 264 -14.38 -6.82 2.66
CA LEU A 264 -15.58 -6.00 2.49
C LEU A 264 -15.89 -5.71 1.01
N LEU A 265 -14.87 -5.66 0.13
CA LEU A 265 -15.11 -5.55 -1.30
C LEU A 265 -15.77 -6.79 -1.88
N HIS A 266 -15.44 -7.99 -1.40
CA HIS A 266 -16.12 -9.22 -1.80
C HIS A 266 -17.56 -9.22 -1.28
N ALA A 267 -17.75 -8.90 0.01
CA ALA A 267 -19.08 -8.89 0.61
C ALA A 267 -20.05 -7.87 -0.02
N LYS A 268 -19.52 -6.78 -0.61
CA LYS A 268 -20.31 -5.79 -1.40
C LYS A 268 -20.81 -6.32 -2.73
N LEU A 269 -20.20 -7.36 -3.31
CA LEU A 269 -20.70 -8.02 -4.51
C LEU A 269 -21.89 -8.94 -4.20
N LEU A 270 -22.01 -9.39 -2.95
CA LEU A 270 -23.04 -10.30 -2.50
C LEU A 270 -24.32 -9.57 -2.07
N LYS A 271 -25.46 -10.20 -2.38
CA LYS A 271 -26.79 -9.76 -1.94
C LYS A 271 -27.25 -10.60 -0.75
N TRP A 272 -28.09 -10.01 0.10
CA TRP A 272 -28.84 -10.75 1.12
C TRP A 272 -29.97 -11.51 0.41
N SER A 273 -29.64 -12.67 -0.17
CA SER A 273 -30.59 -13.52 -0.88
C SER A 273 -30.37 -15.00 -0.57
N GLU A 274 -31.44 -15.78 -0.70
CA GLU A 274 -31.39 -17.25 -0.63
C GLU A 274 -30.94 -17.90 -1.94
N GLU A 275 -30.57 -17.10 -2.94
CA GLU A 275 -30.08 -17.61 -4.23
C GLU A 275 -28.79 -18.43 -4.02
N PRO A 276 -28.64 -19.55 -4.74
CA PRO A 276 -27.46 -20.38 -4.63
C PRO A 276 -26.22 -19.57 -5.01
N CYS A 277 -25.16 -19.70 -4.21
CA CYS A 277 -23.88 -19.11 -4.55
C CYS A 277 -23.35 -19.70 -5.86
N ALA A 278 -23.08 -18.84 -6.84
CA ALA A 278 -22.40 -19.28 -8.04
C ALA A 278 -21.00 -19.83 -7.68
N ALA A 279 -20.55 -20.88 -8.37
CA ALA A 279 -19.28 -21.56 -8.07
C ALA A 279 -18.05 -20.62 -8.10
N HIS A 280 -18.12 -19.53 -8.87
CA HIS A 280 -17.05 -18.53 -8.95
C HIS A 280 -16.97 -17.62 -7.70
N LEU A 281 -18.00 -17.57 -6.86
CA LEU A 281 -18.05 -16.77 -5.63
C LEU A 281 -17.51 -17.55 -4.39
N THR A 282 -17.40 -18.87 -4.49
CA THR A 282 -17.07 -19.79 -3.37
C THR A 282 -15.69 -20.43 -3.49
N GLN A 283 -14.80 -19.90 -4.33
CA GLN A 283 -13.51 -20.51 -4.71
C GLN A 283 -12.48 -20.79 -3.58
N ARG A 284 -12.77 -20.50 -2.32
CA ARG A 284 -11.85 -20.78 -1.20
C ARG A 284 -12.30 -22.01 -0.41
N ASP A 285 -11.35 -22.91 -0.17
CA ASP A 285 -11.46 -23.98 0.84
C ASP A 285 -11.70 -23.36 2.23
N GLY A 286 -12.93 -23.40 2.72
CA GLY A 286 -13.27 -22.94 4.06
C GLY A 286 -14.67 -22.34 4.23
N TYR A 287 -15.25 -21.77 3.16
CA TYR A 287 -16.64 -21.28 3.21
C TYR A 287 -17.58 -22.37 2.71
N GLN A 288 -18.26 -23.03 3.63
CA GLN A 288 -19.40 -23.89 3.32
C GLN A 288 -20.67 -23.04 3.39
N ALA A 289 -20.99 -22.35 2.29
CA ALA A 289 -22.18 -21.53 2.18
C ALA A 289 -23.01 -21.99 0.97
N ALA A 290 -24.27 -22.34 1.20
CA ALA A 290 -25.18 -22.77 0.13
C ALA A 290 -25.77 -21.55 -0.61
N THR A 291 -26.00 -20.45 0.11
CA THR A 291 -26.63 -19.23 -0.42
C THR A 291 -25.71 -18.01 -0.35
N GLN A 292 -25.99 -17.00 -1.18
CA GLN A 292 -25.27 -15.72 -1.15
C GLN A 292 -25.38 -15.02 0.21
N GLY A 293 -26.57 -15.06 0.83
CA GLY A 293 -26.80 -14.53 2.17
C GLY A 293 -25.93 -15.20 3.23
N GLN A 294 -25.83 -16.53 3.21
CA GLN A 294 -24.96 -17.27 4.15
C GLN A 294 -23.47 -16.95 3.95
N LEU A 295 -23.01 -16.81 2.71
CA LEU A 295 -21.63 -16.44 2.43
C LEU A 295 -21.35 -15.01 2.93
N LYS A 296 -22.29 -14.10 2.70
CA LYS A 296 -22.17 -12.70 3.16
C LYS A 296 -22.16 -12.61 4.68
N ASP A 297 -22.97 -13.39 5.37
CA ASP A 297 -22.97 -13.53 6.82
C ASP A 297 -21.61 -13.97 7.37
N GLN A 298 -21.08 -15.10 6.86
CA GLN A 298 -19.76 -15.61 7.25
C GLN A 298 -18.64 -14.59 7.00
N LEU A 299 -18.68 -13.89 5.86
CA LEU A 299 -17.72 -12.83 5.55
C LEU A 299 -17.84 -11.66 6.52
N TYR A 300 -19.05 -11.21 6.84
CA TYR A 300 -19.26 -10.10 7.78
C TYR A 300 -18.73 -10.46 9.18
N GLN A 301 -18.95 -11.69 9.65
CA GLN A 301 -18.40 -12.15 10.92
C GLN A 301 -16.85 -12.13 10.93
N GLU A 302 -16.21 -12.60 9.85
CA GLU A 302 -14.75 -12.54 9.71
C GLU A 302 -14.23 -11.10 9.60
N ILE A 303 -14.91 -10.24 8.84
CA ILE A 303 -14.57 -8.82 8.69
C ILE A 303 -14.65 -8.09 10.03
N ILE A 304 -15.72 -8.33 10.82
CA ILE A 304 -15.87 -7.76 12.17
C ILE A 304 -14.72 -8.21 13.07
N HIS A 305 -14.32 -9.49 13.00
CA HIS A 305 -13.17 -9.98 13.75
C HIS A 305 -11.87 -9.26 13.37
N TYR A 306 -11.62 -9.02 12.08
CA TYR A 306 -10.45 -8.28 11.64
C TYR A 306 -10.51 -6.79 12.00
N PHE A 307 -11.67 -6.15 11.95
CA PHE A 307 -11.82 -4.78 12.41
C PHE A 307 -11.61 -4.64 13.91
N ASP A 308 -12.02 -5.62 14.72
CA ASP A 308 -11.71 -5.62 16.16
C ASP A 308 -10.20 -5.72 16.40
N ARG A 309 -9.50 -6.66 15.73
CA ARG A 309 -8.04 -6.77 15.81
C ARG A 309 -7.32 -5.50 15.31
N GLY A 310 -7.89 -4.85 14.30
CA GLY A 310 -7.41 -3.57 13.75
C GLY A 310 -7.83 -2.33 14.55
N LYS A 311 -8.62 -2.48 15.63
CA LYS A 311 -9.16 -1.39 16.47
C LYS A 311 -10.04 -0.38 15.71
N MET A 312 -10.66 -0.82 14.60
CA MET A 312 -11.59 -0.07 13.76
C MET A 312 -13.03 -0.36 14.16
N TRP A 313 -13.36 -0.10 15.42
CA TRP A 313 -14.63 -0.47 16.03
C TRP A 313 -15.84 0.25 15.42
N GLU A 314 -15.66 1.46 14.91
CA GLU A 314 -16.70 2.24 14.25
C GLU A 314 -17.27 1.50 13.02
N GLU A 315 -16.39 0.95 12.19
CA GLU A 315 -16.77 0.17 11.00
C GLU A 315 -17.36 -1.19 11.38
N ALA A 316 -16.79 -1.84 12.42
CA ALA A 316 -17.33 -3.09 12.94
C ALA A 316 -18.77 -2.93 13.46
N ILE A 317 -19.09 -1.81 14.11
CA ILE A 317 -20.43 -1.48 14.58
C ILE A 317 -21.39 -1.27 13.39
N VAL A 318 -20.96 -0.63 12.31
CA VAL A 318 -21.81 -0.44 11.12
C VAL A 318 -22.23 -1.78 10.54
N LEU A 319 -21.28 -2.70 10.34
CA LEU A 319 -21.58 -4.06 9.85
C LEU A 319 -22.40 -4.86 10.86
N GLY A 320 -22.10 -4.73 12.15
CA GLY A 320 -22.88 -5.37 13.21
C GLY A 320 -24.33 -4.91 13.22
N LYS A 321 -24.63 -3.65 12.89
CA LYS A 321 -26.01 -3.16 12.81
C LYS A 321 -26.77 -3.75 11.62
N GLU A 322 -26.10 -3.87 10.47
CA GLU A 322 -26.66 -4.54 9.30
C GLU A 322 -26.96 -6.02 9.61
N LEU A 323 -26.05 -6.74 10.27
CA LEU A 323 -26.30 -8.11 10.72
C LEU A 323 -27.46 -8.22 11.71
N ALA A 324 -27.53 -7.30 12.68
CA ALA A 324 -28.60 -7.30 13.66
C ALA A 324 -29.98 -7.14 13.00
N GLU A 325 -30.10 -6.25 12.01
CA GLU A 325 -31.32 -6.05 11.24
C GLU A 325 -31.73 -7.32 10.47
N GLN A 326 -30.77 -8.02 9.86
CA GLN A 326 -31.02 -9.29 9.17
C GLN A 326 -31.44 -10.42 10.12
N TYR A 327 -30.79 -10.55 11.28
CA TYR A 327 -31.15 -11.57 12.26
C TYR A 327 -32.50 -11.31 12.94
N GLU A 328 -32.89 -10.05 13.11
CA GLU A 328 -34.17 -9.68 13.73
C GLU A 328 -35.35 -9.81 12.76
N ASN A 329 -35.21 -9.34 11.51
CA ASN A 329 -36.33 -9.17 10.59
C ASN A 329 -36.45 -10.24 9.49
N GLU A 330 -35.34 -10.86 9.08
CA GLU A 330 -35.33 -11.81 7.94
C GLU A 330 -35.09 -13.25 8.41
N MET A 331 -34.03 -13.49 9.18
CA MET A 331 -33.64 -14.84 9.61
C MET A 331 -34.29 -15.29 10.93
N PHE A 332 -34.76 -14.33 11.75
CA PHE A 332 -35.30 -14.56 13.09
C PHE A 332 -34.35 -15.36 14.02
N ASP A 333 -33.04 -15.23 13.84
CA ASP A 333 -32.01 -15.87 14.65
C ASP A 333 -31.63 -14.98 15.85
N TYR A 334 -32.39 -15.13 16.92
CA TYR A 334 -32.18 -14.35 18.15
C TYR A 334 -30.92 -14.75 18.92
N GLU A 335 -30.35 -15.94 18.68
CA GLU A 335 -29.11 -16.37 19.34
C GLU A 335 -27.92 -15.60 18.75
N GLN A 336 -27.81 -15.55 17.42
CA GLN A 336 -26.78 -14.77 16.75
C GLN A 336 -26.98 -13.26 16.94
N LEU A 337 -28.23 -12.80 16.99
CA LEU A 337 -28.55 -11.42 17.34
C LEU A 337 -28.00 -11.05 18.73
N SER A 338 -28.17 -11.92 19.73
CA SER A 338 -27.64 -11.72 21.08
C SER A 338 -26.12 -11.50 21.06
N GLU A 339 -25.40 -12.35 20.34
CA GLU A 339 -23.94 -12.28 20.23
C GLU A 339 -23.46 -11.01 19.51
N VAL A 340 -24.12 -10.62 18.41
CA VAL A 340 -23.81 -9.38 17.70
C VAL A 340 -24.04 -8.15 18.58
N LEU A 341 -25.15 -8.10 19.34
CA LEU A 341 -25.44 -6.99 20.25
C LEU A 341 -24.44 -6.90 21.40
N LYS A 342 -24.00 -8.04 21.97
CA LYS A 342 -22.92 -8.06 22.98
C LYS A 342 -21.61 -7.50 22.41
N LYS A 343 -21.22 -7.90 21.19
CA LYS A 343 -20.03 -7.35 20.50
C LYS A 343 -20.16 -5.84 20.26
N GLN A 344 -21.32 -5.37 19.79
CA GLN A 344 -21.55 -3.93 19.60
C GLN A 344 -21.40 -3.16 20.92
N ALA A 345 -21.95 -3.66 22.02
CA ALA A 345 -21.81 -3.05 23.34
C ALA A 345 -20.33 -2.95 23.75
N GLN A 346 -19.57 -4.03 23.56
CA GLN A 346 -18.12 -4.06 23.82
C GLN A 346 -17.37 -3.04 22.95
N PHE A 347 -17.71 -2.91 21.67
CA PHE A 347 -17.10 -1.92 20.77
C PHE A 347 -17.37 -0.48 21.20
N TYR A 348 -18.60 -0.16 21.61
CA TYR A 348 -18.90 1.15 22.18
C TYR A 348 -18.10 1.45 23.46
N GLU A 349 -17.95 0.46 24.33
CA GLU A 349 -17.13 0.57 25.55
C GLU A 349 -15.66 0.80 25.20
N ASN A 350 -15.13 0.05 24.23
CA ASN A 350 -13.76 0.15 23.77
C ASN A 350 -13.45 1.53 23.17
N ILE A 351 -14.35 2.10 22.35
CA ILE A 351 -14.17 3.44 21.75
C ILE A 351 -13.97 4.52 22.82
N VAL A 352 -14.66 4.40 23.97
CA VAL A 352 -14.61 5.39 25.05
C VAL A 352 -13.47 5.13 26.02
N LYS A 353 -13.19 3.86 26.36
CA LYS A 353 -12.27 3.50 27.44
C LYS A 353 -10.85 3.20 26.96
N VAL A 354 -10.68 2.65 25.76
CA VAL A 354 -9.39 2.18 25.28
C VAL A 354 -8.70 3.28 24.47
N ILE A 355 -7.48 3.60 24.86
CA ILE A 355 -6.67 4.60 24.16
C ILE A 355 -6.15 4.00 22.85
N ARG A 356 -6.46 4.68 21.74
CA ARG A 356 -5.96 4.33 20.41
C ARG A 356 -4.80 5.25 20.02
N PRO A 357 -3.64 4.70 19.61
CA PRO A 357 -2.54 5.51 19.08
C PRO A 357 -2.98 6.25 17.82
N LYS A 358 -2.61 7.53 17.70
CA LYS A 358 -2.86 8.30 16.47
C LYS A 358 -1.88 7.84 15.39
N PRO A 359 -2.35 7.45 14.19
CA PRO A 359 -1.45 7.11 13.09
C PRO A 359 -0.82 8.37 12.52
N ASP A 360 0.47 8.30 12.21
CA ASP A 360 1.17 9.32 11.44
C ASP A 360 1.05 9.03 9.93
N TYR A 361 1.07 10.09 9.12
CA TYR A 361 0.98 9.99 7.67
C TYR A 361 2.25 10.52 7.02
N PHE A 362 2.75 9.82 6.01
CA PHE A 362 3.99 10.16 5.31
C PHE A 362 3.73 10.32 3.81
N ALA A 363 4.13 11.45 3.24
CA ALA A 363 4.17 11.62 1.80
C ALA A 363 5.51 11.11 1.26
N VAL A 364 5.45 10.23 0.27
CA VAL A 364 6.62 9.64 -0.39
C VAL A 364 6.54 9.90 -1.88
N GLY A 365 7.51 10.63 -2.41
CA GLY A 365 7.68 10.88 -3.84
C GLY A 365 8.82 10.02 -4.40
N TYR A 366 8.53 9.30 -5.49
CA TYR A 366 9.51 8.49 -6.21
C TYR A 366 9.90 9.17 -7.52
N TYR A 367 11.15 9.58 -7.66
CA TYR A 367 11.63 10.37 -8.81
C TYR A 367 12.84 9.73 -9.48
N GLY A 368 12.94 9.91 -10.80
CA GLY A 368 13.98 9.31 -11.64
C GLY A 368 13.51 8.06 -12.39
N GLN A 369 14.14 7.80 -13.53
CA GLN A 369 13.80 6.72 -14.46
C GLN A 369 14.17 5.33 -13.92
N GLY A 370 14.97 5.26 -12.85
CA GLY A 370 15.33 4.01 -12.19
C GLY A 370 14.18 3.33 -11.44
N PHE A 371 13.06 4.01 -11.18
CA PHE A 371 11.88 3.41 -10.58
C PHE A 371 10.98 2.71 -11.62
N PRO A 372 10.25 1.64 -11.21
CA PRO A 372 9.19 1.06 -12.01
C PRO A 372 8.13 2.09 -12.43
N THR A 373 7.49 1.87 -13.58
CA THR A 373 6.52 2.81 -14.19
C THR A 373 5.35 3.15 -13.27
N PHE A 374 4.94 2.25 -12.38
CA PHE A 374 3.85 2.48 -11.43
C PHE A 374 4.24 3.38 -10.24
N LEU A 375 5.53 3.54 -9.94
CA LEU A 375 6.05 4.45 -8.90
C LEU A 375 6.62 5.73 -9.49
N ARG A 376 7.21 5.66 -10.69
CA ARG A 376 7.96 6.75 -11.33
C ARG A 376 7.17 8.05 -11.39
N SER A 377 7.78 9.12 -10.88
CA SER A 377 7.25 10.50 -10.88
C SER A 377 5.90 10.64 -10.18
N LYS A 378 5.60 9.77 -9.21
CA LYS A 378 4.35 9.78 -8.45
C LYS A 378 4.62 9.97 -6.97
N VAL A 379 3.63 10.57 -6.29
CA VAL A 379 3.61 10.76 -4.84
C VAL A 379 2.52 9.89 -4.25
N PHE A 380 2.84 9.22 -3.15
CA PHE A 380 1.94 8.37 -2.39
C PHE A 380 1.87 8.85 -0.95
N ILE A 381 0.67 8.79 -0.35
CA ILE A 381 0.51 9.04 1.09
C ILE A 381 0.41 7.69 1.78
N TYR A 382 1.31 7.43 2.73
CA TYR A 382 1.39 6.24 3.55
C TYR A 382 0.81 6.50 4.94
N ARG A 383 0.04 5.54 5.46
CA ARG A 383 -0.43 5.46 6.84
C ARG A 383 0.55 4.61 7.66
N GLY A 384 1.24 5.26 8.59
CA GLY A 384 2.22 4.64 9.49
C GLY A 384 1.63 3.54 10.37
N LYS A 385 2.48 2.60 10.79
CA LYS A 385 2.17 1.58 11.80
C LYS A 385 1.96 2.24 13.16
N GLU A 386 1.42 1.46 14.10
CA GLU A 386 1.23 1.94 15.47
C GLU A 386 2.56 2.43 16.03
N TYR A 387 2.60 3.71 16.42
CA TYR A 387 3.81 4.40 16.92
C TYR A 387 5.01 4.49 15.97
N GLU A 388 4.82 4.23 14.67
CA GLU A 388 5.90 4.35 13.67
C GLU A 388 6.23 5.82 13.44
N ARG A 389 7.48 6.20 13.72
CA ARG A 389 7.98 7.55 13.45
C ARG A 389 8.50 7.65 12.02
N ARG A 390 8.68 8.88 11.55
CA ARG A 390 9.22 9.16 10.20
C ARG A 390 10.60 8.52 10.00
N GLU A 391 11.47 8.56 11.01
CA GLU A 391 12.81 7.99 10.91
C GLU A 391 12.79 6.46 10.73
N ASP A 392 11.91 5.78 11.46
CA ASP A 392 11.72 4.32 11.36
C ASP A 392 11.14 3.93 10.00
N PHE A 393 10.14 4.70 9.54
CA PHE A 393 9.52 4.53 8.24
C PHE A 393 10.53 4.75 7.10
N GLU A 394 11.33 5.82 7.17
CA GLU A 394 12.39 6.10 6.20
C GLU A 394 13.42 4.97 6.15
N ALA A 395 13.90 4.49 7.31
CA ALA A 395 14.85 3.38 7.36
C ALA A 395 14.30 2.14 6.66
N ARG A 396 13.03 1.80 6.90
CA ARG A 396 12.33 0.69 6.24
C ARG A 396 12.22 0.89 4.73
N LEU A 397 11.92 2.11 4.29
CA LEU A 397 11.81 2.46 2.87
C LEU A 397 13.16 2.37 2.14
N PHE A 398 14.27 2.74 2.77
CA PHE A 398 15.61 2.60 2.17
C PHE A 398 16.16 1.17 2.22
N ILE A 399 15.68 0.31 3.14
CA ILE A 399 15.93 -1.14 3.06
C ILE A 399 15.25 -1.72 1.82
N GLN A 400 14.05 -1.24 1.49
CA GLN A 400 13.30 -1.66 0.29
C GLN A 400 13.94 -1.17 -1.02
N PHE A 401 14.52 0.03 -1.02
CA PHE A 401 15.20 0.60 -2.18
C PHE A 401 16.65 0.96 -1.85
N PRO A 402 17.58 -0.02 -1.81
CA PRO A 402 18.98 0.22 -1.42
C PRO A 402 19.72 1.20 -2.35
N ASN A 403 19.31 1.27 -3.62
CA ASN A 403 19.91 2.13 -4.64
C ASN A 403 19.31 3.55 -4.66
N ALA A 404 18.33 3.84 -3.80
CA ALA A 404 17.66 5.14 -3.79
C ALA A 404 18.40 6.16 -2.92
N GLU A 405 18.58 7.37 -3.47
CA GLU A 405 19.15 8.51 -2.76
C GLU A 405 18.06 9.30 -2.04
N LYS A 406 18.33 9.66 -0.78
CA LYS A 406 17.44 10.50 0.02
C LYS A 406 17.52 11.96 -0.41
N MET A 407 16.40 12.52 -0.83
CA MET A 407 16.29 13.96 -1.08
C MET A 407 16.34 14.75 0.23
N LYS A 408 17.08 15.87 0.22
CA LYS A 408 17.23 16.76 1.39
C LYS A 408 16.14 17.83 1.46
N THR A 409 15.50 18.14 0.34
CA THR A 409 14.47 19.17 0.24
C THR A 409 13.08 18.55 0.18
N THR A 410 12.09 19.26 0.73
CA THR A 410 10.66 18.91 0.63
C THR A 410 9.94 19.70 -0.48
N SER A 411 10.69 20.50 -1.25
CA SER A 411 10.18 21.18 -2.44
C SER A 411 9.95 20.18 -3.57
N PRO A 412 9.02 20.45 -4.50
CA PRO A 412 8.88 19.64 -5.70
C PRO A 412 10.23 19.53 -6.44
N PRO A 413 10.64 18.34 -6.90
CA PRO A 413 11.86 18.19 -7.67
C PRO A 413 11.75 18.88 -9.02
N GLY A 414 12.89 19.39 -9.51
CA GLY A 414 13.02 19.86 -10.89
C GLY A 414 12.92 18.73 -11.92
N GLU A 415 12.73 19.09 -13.19
CA GLU A 415 12.62 18.14 -14.30
C GLU A 415 13.93 17.37 -14.55
N ASP A 416 15.06 17.94 -14.14
CA ASP A 416 16.38 17.30 -14.13
C ASP A 416 16.40 16.05 -13.26
N ILE A 417 15.90 16.13 -12.03
CA ILE A 417 15.85 14.99 -11.10
C ILE A 417 14.80 13.98 -11.57
N LYS A 418 13.63 14.44 -12.05
CA LYS A 418 12.57 13.54 -12.53
C LYS A 418 13.01 12.70 -13.74
N ASN A 419 13.79 13.27 -14.65
CA ASN A 419 14.22 12.61 -15.88
C ASN A 419 15.60 11.92 -15.76
N SER A 420 16.29 12.10 -14.65
CA SER A 420 17.56 11.44 -14.37
C SER A 420 17.43 9.91 -14.39
N HIS A 421 18.54 9.22 -14.65
CA HIS A 421 18.60 7.75 -14.59
C HIS A 421 18.66 7.19 -13.14
N GLY A 422 18.83 8.05 -12.15
CA GLY A 422 18.93 7.67 -10.74
C GLY A 422 17.58 7.30 -10.10
N GLN A 423 17.64 6.93 -8.82
CA GLN A 423 16.48 6.71 -7.96
C GLN A 423 16.54 7.73 -6.82
N TYR A 424 15.58 8.64 -6.76
CA TYR A 424 15.50 9.67 -5.73
C TYR A 424 14.18 9.54 -4.96
N ILE A 425 14.27 9.47 -3.63
CA ILE A 425 13.12 9.37 -2.74
C ILE A 425 13.02 10.62 -1.89
N GLN A 426 11.84 11.24 -1.94
CA GLN A 426 11.44 12.32 -1.04
C GLN A 426 10.46 11.78 -0.01
N CYS A 427 10.70 12.00 1.27
CA CYS A 427 9.82 11.52 2.35
C CYS A 427 9.65 12.60 3.44
N PHE A 428 8.41 12.90 3.82
CA PHE A 428 8.10 13.83 4.92
C PHE A 428 6.72 13.56 5.54
N THR A 429 6.52 14.02 6.77
CA THR A 429 5.25 13.85 7.50
C THR A 429 4.21 14.85 7.02
N VAL A 430 2.99 14.38 6.78
CA VAL A 430 1.82 15.20 6.41
C VAL A 430 0.75 15.08 7.48
N LYS A 431 -0.07 16.14 7.64
CA LYS A 431 -1.18 16.14 8.58
C LYS A 431 -2.48 15.79 7.84
N PRO A 432 -3.32 14.89 8.38
CA PRO A 432 -4.63 14.65 7.80
C PRO A 432 -5.54 15.87 7.99
N LYS A 433 -6.32 16.17 6.95
CA LYS A 433 -7.34 17.22 6.98
C LYS A 433 -8.71 16.60 6.70
N LEU A 434 -9.52 16.47 7.74
CA LEU A 434 -10.92 16.11 7.61
C LEU A 434 -11.82 17.29 8.02
N ASP A 435 -12.72 17.68 7.13
CA ASP A 435 -13.84 18.54 7.47
C ASP A 435 -14.87 17.66 8.21
N LEU A 436 -15.10 17.94 9.49
CA LEU A 436 -16.00 17.14 10.31
C LEU A 436 -17.42 17.13 9.69
N PRO A 437 -18.02 15.95 9.48
CA PRO A 437 -19.40 15.85 9.01
C PRO A 437 -20.39 16.60 9.90
N SER A 438 -21.44 17.19 9.33
CA SER A 438 -22.42 18.04 10.06
C SER A 438 -23.06 17.38 11.28
N LYS A 439 -23.12 16.03 11.33
CA LYS A 439 -23.60 15.25 12.49
C LYS A 439 -22.78 15.48 13.77
N PHE A 440 -21.53 15.93 13.64
CA PHE A 440 -20.60 16.19 14.74
C PHE A 440 -20.56 17.66 15.19
N HIS A 441 -21.43 18.54 14.66
CA HIS A 441 -21.56 19.91 15.17
C HIS A 441 -22.27 20.00 16.54
N LYS A 442 -22.72 18.86 17.07
CA LYS A 442 -23.23 18.73 18.44
C LYS A 442 -22.06 18.53 19.42
N PRO A 443 -22.23 18.81 20.73
CA PRO A 443 -21.20 18.53 21.72
C PRO A 443 -20.93 17.02 21.81
N VAL A 444 -19.84 16.56 21.21
CA VAL A 444 -19.38 15.17 21.18
C VAL A 444 -18.06 15.07 21.93
N SER A 445 -17.84 13.95 22.63
CA SER A 445 -16.59 13.69 23.35
C SER A 445 -15.37 13.77 22.41
N GLU A 446 -14.31 14.44 22.87
CA GLU A 446 -13.07 14.57 22.11
C GLU A 446 -12.42 13.21 21.80
N GLN A 447 -12.67 12.18 22.62
CA GLN A 447 -12.20 10.81 22.31
C GLN A 447 -12.78 10.29 20.99
N ILE A 448 -14.07 10.53 20.74
CA ILE A 448 -14.75 10.11 19.51
C ILE A 448 -14.27 10.98 18.33
N LEU A 449 -14.22 12.31 18.53
CA LEU A 449 -13.79 13.23 17.48
C LEU A 449 -12.33 12.98 17.06
N SER A 450 -11.46 12.64 18.01
CA SER A 450 -10.04 12.41 17.76
C SER A 450 -9.77 11.28 16.75
N PHE A 451 -10.65 10.27 16.70
CA PHE A 451 -10.56 9.19 15.72
C PHE A 451 -10.87 9.67 14.31
N TYR A 452 -11.99 10.39 14.12
CA TYR A 452 -12.39 10.89 12.81
C TYR A 452 -11.46 11.97 12.28
N ARG A 453 -10.81 12.76 13.14
CA ARG A 453 -9.80 13.75 12.68
C ARG A 453 -8.62 13.11 11.93
N VAL A 454 -8.32 11.83 12.20
CA VAL A 454 -7.15 11.14 11.66
C VAL A 454 -7.49 9.91 10.83
N ASN A 455 -8.73 9.43 10.81
CA ASN A 455 -9.19 8.31 9.99
C ASN A 455 -10.32 8.76 9.05
N GLU A 456 -10.60 7.98 8.00
CA GLU A 456 -11.51 8.32 6.90
C GLU A 456 -11.08 9.59 6.11
N VAL A 457 -9.77 9.84 6.09
CA VAL A 457 -9.16 11.04 5.52
C VAL A 457 -8.73 10.82 4.08
N GLN A 458 -8.96 11.82 3.23
CA GLN A 458 -8.53 11.84 1.82
C GLN A 458 -7.63 13.04 1.50
N ARG A 459 -7.71 14.10 2.30
CA ARG A 459 -6.92 15.32 2.14
C ARG A 459 -5.83 15.36 3.20
N PHE A 460 -4.63 15.73 2.78
CA PHE A 460 -3.46 15.85 3.65
C PHE A 460 -2.78 17.17 3.39
N GLU A 461 -2.27 17.81 4.43
CA GLU A 461 -1.56 19.07 4.35
C GLU A 461 -0.11 18.95 4.80
N TYR A 462 0.76 19.63 4.07
CA TYR A 462 2.15 19.86 4.43
C TYR A 462 2.40 21.36 4.42
N SER A 463 2.99 21.89 5.49
CA SER A 463 3.27 23.32 5.62
C SER A 463 4.78 23.52 5.73
N ARG A 464 5.37 24.23 4.76
CA ARG A 464 6.80 24.58 4.73
C ARG A 464 6.97 26.09 4.96
N PRO A 465 7.79 26.53 5.92
CA PRO A 465 8.08 27.95 6.07
C PRO A 465 9.00 28.42 4.94
N ILE A 466 8.69 29.59 4.37
CA ILE A 466 9.49 30.26 3.34
C ILE A 466 9.70 31.69 3.79
N ARG A 467 10.95 32.15 3.68
CA ARG A 467 11.29 33.55 3.96
C ARG A 467 11.27 34.31 2.63
N LYS A 468 10.42 35.33 2.53
CA LYS A 468 10.37 36.26 1.39
C LYS A 468 10.88 37.63 1.87
N GLY A 469 11.86 38.21 1.18
CA GLY A 469 12.44 39.52 1.52
C GLY A 469 13.69 39.47 2.41
N GLU A 470 14.14 40.66 2.86
CA GLU A 470 15.33 40.79 3.69
C GLU A 470 15.14 40.18 5.09
N LYS A 471 16.20 39.58 5.63
CA LYS A 471 16.15 38.90 6.93
C LYS A 471 16.21 39.95 8.04
N ASN A 472 15.08 40.23 8.69
CA ASN A 472 15.05 41.01 9.93
C ASN A 472 15.58 40.15 11.09
N PRO A 473 16.75 40.45 11.68
CA PRO A 473 17.30 39.66 12.79
C PRO A 473 16.45 39.76 14.06
N ASP A 474 15.75 40.88 14.25
CA ASP A 474 14.95 41.16 15.44
C ASP A 474 13.55 40.54 15.41
N ASN A 475 13.04 40.15 14.23
CA ASN A 475 11.70 39.57 14.11
C ASN A 475 11.60 38.61 12.92
N GLU A 476 11.93 37.34 13.18
CA GLU A 476 11.88 36.28 12.17
C GLU A 476 10.46 35.99 11.66
N PHE A 477 9.42 36.42 12.39
CA PHE A 477 8.02 36.15 12.06
C PHE A 477 7.43 37.12 11.03
N ALA A 478 8.01 38.31 10.87
CA ALA A 478 7.47 39.34 9.97
C ALA A 478 7.49 38.92 8.50
N ASN A 479 8.51 38.15 8.09
CA ASN A 479 8.75 37.73 6.70
C ASN A 479 8.58 36.22 6.50
N MET A 480 7.97 35.52 7.46
CA MET A 480 7.80 34.06 7.43
C MET A 480 6.46 33.67 6.81
N TRP A 481 6.50 33.47 5.50
CA TRP A 481 5.39 32.89 4.74
C TRP A 481 5.32 31.38 4.98
N ILE A 482 4.14 30.80 4.78
CA ILE A 482 3.98 29.34 4.77
C ILE A 482 3.49 28.93 3.38
N GLU A 483 4.25 28.05 2.73
CA GLU A 483 3.79 27.30 1.56
C GLU A 483 3.07 26.05 2.08
N ARG A 484 1.74 26.05 1.97
CA ARG A 484 0.90 24.91 2.34
C ARG A 484 0.53 24.14 1.10
N THR A 485 0.99 22.90 1.02
CA THR A 485 0.63 21.95 -0.02
C THR A 485 -0.46 21.02 0.48
N ILE A 486 -1.56 20.93 -0.27
CA ILE A 486 -2.69 20.02 0.00
C ILE A 486 -2.63 18.89 -1.01
N TYR A 487 -2.48 17.67 -0.51
CA TYR A 487 -2.51 16.43 -1.28
C TYR A 487 -3.88 15.77 -1.18
N VAL A 488 -4.43 15.31 -2.30
CA VAL A 488 -5.67 14.53 -2.33
C VAL A 488 -5.38 13.14 -2.88
N THR A 489 -5.61 12.12 -2.06
CA THR A 489 -5.41 10.71 -2.43
C THR A 489 -6.55 10.16 -3.28
N ALA A 490 -6.27 9.11 -4.05
CA ALA A 490 -7.27 8.41 -4.86
C ALA A 490 -8.43 7.83 -4.01
N TYR A 491 -8.12 7.32 -2.82
CA TYR A 491 -9.08 6.73 -1.89
C TYR A 491 -8.84 7.25 -0.47
N LYS A 492 -9.86 7.09 0.40
CA LYS A 492 -9.75 7.41 1.82
C LYS A 492 -8.80 6.44 2.54
N LEU A 493 -8.09 6.93 3.54
CA LEU A 493 -7.30 6.12 4.47
C LEU A 493 -8.02 6.05 5.83
N PRO A 494 -8.16 4.86 6.44
CA PRO A 494 -7.67 3.56 5.97
C PRO A 494 -8.51 2.99 4.82
N GLY A 495 -7.97 2.02 4.07
CA GLY A 495 -8.65 1.39 2.93
C GLY A 495 -8.05 0.02 2.62
N ILE A 496 -8.11 -0.43 1.36
CA ILE A 496 -7.52 -1.72 0.93
C ILE A 496 -5.99 -1.75 0.97
N LEU A 497 -5.34 -0.59 1.04
CA LEU A 497 -3.90 -0.46 1.20
C LEU A 497 -3.62 0.57 2.28
N ARG A 498 -2.40 0.51 2.81
CA ARG A 498 -1.87 1.52 3.73
C ARG A 498 -1.37 2.76 3.02
N TRP A 499 -1.32 2.76 1.69
CA TRP A 499 -0.90 3.91 0.90
C TRP A 499 -1.74 4.06 -0.36
N PHE A 500 -1.92 5.31 -0.78
CA PHE A 500 -2.60 5.62 -2.03
C PHE A 500 -1.89 6.73 -2.80
N GLU A 501 -1.96 6.63 -4.13
CA GLU A 501 -1.45 7.64 -5.06
C GLU A 501 -2.19 8.97 -4.86
N VAL A 502 -1.45 10.07 -4.88
CA VAL A 502 -1.98 11.42 -4.92
C VAL A 502 -2.49 11.73 -6.33
N LYS A 503 -3.76 12.12 -6.45
CA LYS A 503 -4.39 12.50 -7.73
C LYS A 503 -4.31 14.00 -8.01
N SER A 504 -4.39 14.82 -6.97
CA SER A 504 -4.29 16.27 -7.11
C SER A 504 -3.48 16.89 -5.99
N VAL A 505 -2.76 17.94 -6.35
CA VAL A 505 -1.89 18.72 -5.47
C VAL A 505 -2.26 20.18 -5.64
N PHE A 506 -2.55 20.86 -4.54
CA PHE A 506 -2.83 22.30 -4.52
C PHE A 506 -1.81 22.98 -3.62
N MET A 507 -1.26 24.10 -4.07
CA MET A 507 -0.34 24.91 -3.28
C MET A 507 -0.99 26.24 -2.96
N ILE A 508 -0.96 26.62 -1.70
CA ILE A 508 -1.48 27.89 -1.19
C ILE A 508 -0.38 28.54 -0.38
N GLU A 509 -0.15 29.82 -0.61
CA GLU A 509 0.74 30.62 0.21
C GLU A 509 -0.07 31.33 1.30
N ILE A 510 0.39 31.23 2.53
CA ILE A 510 -0.23 31.84 3.71
C ILE A 510 0.69 32.98 4.16
N SER A 511 0.11 34.16 4.34
CA SER A 511 0.88 35.33 4.73
C SER A 511 1.40 35.22 6.16
N PRO A 512 2.46 35.95 6.53
CA PRO A 512 2.96 35.97 7.90
C PRO A 512 1.89 36.35 8.94
N LEU A 513 0.99 37.28 8.59
CA LEU A 513 -0.13 37.68 9.45
C LEU A 513 -1.17 36.56 9.59
N GLU A 514 -1.55 35.90 8.51
CA GLU A 514 -2.49 34.76 8.55
C GLU A 514 -1.92 33.60 9.36
N ASN A 515 -0.63 33.32 9.22
CA ASN A 515 0.07 32.34 10.02
C ASN A 515 0.06 32.70 11.52
N ALA A 516 0.25 33.98 11.87
CA ALA A 516 0.13 34.44 13.25
C ALA A 516 -1.29 34.25 13.81
N ILE A 517 -2.33 34.51 13.00
CA ILE A 517 -3.73 34.26 13.36
C ILE A 517 -3.97 32.76 13.60
N GLU A 518 -3.57 31.89 12.68
CA GLU A 518 -3.72 30.44 12.84
C GLU A 518 -2.97 29.94 14.09
N THR A 519 -1.75 30.43 14.33
CA THR A 519 -0.94 30.05 15.49
C THR A 519 -1.62 30.46 16.80
N MET A 520 -2.17 31.68 16.86
CA MET A 520 -2.88 32.18 18.04
C MET A 520 -4.19 31.43 18.29
N GLN A 521 -4.96 31.14 17.23
CA GLN A 521 -6.17 30.33 17.31
C GLN A 521 -5.88 28.94 17.86
N LEU A 522 -4.90 28.24 17.28
CA LEU A 522 -4.50 26.90 17.72
C LEU A 522 -4.01 26.88 19.17
N ALA A 523 -3.28 27.93 19.61
CA ALA A 523 -2.87 28.06 21.00
C ALA A 523 -4.09 28.20 21.93
N ASN A 524 -5.03 29.08 21.60
CA ASN A 524 -6.25 29.29 22.39
C ASN A 524 -7.11 28.03 22.46
N ASP A 525 -7.33 27.35 21.33
CA ASP A 525 -8.06 26.08 21.28
C ASP A 525 -7.38 25.01 22.13
N LYS A 526 -6.04 24.96 22.12
CA LYS A 526 -5.27 24.01 22.93
C LYS A 526 -5.41 24.29 24.43
N ILE A 527 -5.40 25.56 24.85
CA ILE A 527 -5.63 25.94 26.25
C ILE A 527 -7.06 25.53 26.65
N ASN A 528 -8.06 25.92 25.86
CA ASN A 528 -9.45 25.63 26.14
C ASN A 528 -9.70 24.12 26.23
N ASN A 529 -9.19 23.32 25.29
CA ASN A 529 -9.31 21.87 25.33
C ASN A 529 -8.65 21.27 26.59
N MET A 530 -7.47 21.74 26.99
CA MET A 530 -6.80 21.27 28.21
C MET A 530 -7.58 21.64 29.48
N VAL A 531 -8.14 22.85 29.53
CA VAL A 531 -9.05 23.30 30.59
C VAL A 531 -10.26 22.38 30.70
N GLN A 532 -10.96 22.14 29.58
CA GLN A 532 -12.13 21.26 29.56
C GLN A 532 -11.79 19.82 29.97
N GLN A 533 -10.63 19.30 29.58
CA GLN A 533 -10.16 17.97 30.01
C GLN A 533 -9.99 17.88 31.52
N HIS A 534 -9.36 18.88 32.15
CA HIS A 534 -9.16 18.89 33.60
C HIS A 534 -10.43 19.19 34.41
N LEU A 535 -11.41 19.89 33.82
CA LEU A 535 -12.75 20.07 34.41
C LEU A 535 -13.55 18.76 34.39
N ASN A 536 -13.45 17.99 33.29
CA ASN A 536 -14.14 16.71 33.14
C ASN A 536 -13.48 15.58 33.95
N ASP A 537 -12.14 15.58 34.04
CA ASP A 537 -11.38 14.62 34.84
C ASP A 537 -10.41 15.31 35.83
N PRO A 538 -10.80 15.38 37.11
CA PRO A 538 -9.95 15.92 38.16
C PRO A 538 -8.64 15.17 38.37
N ASN A 539 -8.54 13.88 38.01
CA ASN A 539 -7.38 13.03 38.32
C ASN A 539 -6.24 13.14 37.30
N LEU A 540 -6.42 13.89 36.21
CA LEU A 540 -5.38 14.06 35.20
C LEU A 540 -4.11 14.70 35.77
N PRO A 541 -2.90 14.21 35.38
CA PRO A 541 -1.63 14.79 35.78
C PRO A 541 -1.51 16.27 35.41
N ILE A 542 -0.98 17.09 36.31
CA ILE A 542 -0.90 18.54 36.11
C ILE A 542 0.23 19.00 35.18
N ASN A 543 1.30 18.20 35.04
CA ASN A 543 2.52 18.59 34.31
C ASN A 543 2.27 19.09 32.86
N PRO A 544 1.41 18.45 32.03
CA PRO A 544 1.11 18.94 30.69
C PRO A 544 0.45 20.33 30.69
N LEU A 545 -0.44 20.59 31.66
CA LEU A 545 -1.08 21.91 31.84
C LEU A 545 -0.04 22.94 32.32
N SER A 546 0.81 22.58 33.28
CA SER A 546 1.90 23.44 33.78
C SER A 546 2.81 23.92 32.65
N MET A 547 3.24 22.99 31.77
CA MET A 547 4.14 23.30 30.66
C MET A 547 3.45 24.15 29.58
N LEU A 548 2.18 23.87 29.28
CA LEU A 548 1.40 24.65 28.30
C LEU A 548 1.17 26.09 28.77
N LEU A 549 0.70 26.27 30.01
CA LEU A 549 0.42 27.60 30.56
C LEU A 549 1.70 28.43 30.67
N ASN A 550 2.77 27.85 31.22
CA ASN A 550 4.03 28.57 31.36
C ASN A 550 4.62 28.98 30.01
N GLY A 551 4.55 28.12 29.00
CA GLY A 551 5.07 28.44 27.66
C GLY A 551 4.35 29.60 26.96
N ILE A 552 3.12 29.92 27.39
CA ILE A 552 2.33 31.04 26.85
C ILE A 552 2.48 32.28 27.73
N VAL A 553 2.47 32.11 29.05
CA VAL A 553 2.51 33.21 30.03
C VAL A 553 3.91 33.82 30.17
N ASP A 554 4.96 32.99 30.12
CA ASP A 554 6.38 33.41 30.19
C ASP A 554 7.16 32.87 28.98
N PRO A 555 6.93 33.42 27.76
CA PRO A 555 7.53 32.93 26.52
C PRO A 555 8.99 33.41 26.35
N ALA A 556 9.86 33.04 27.29
CA ALA A 556 11.24 33.54 27.38
C ALA A 556 12.14 33.24 26.16
N VAL A 557 11.81 32.21 25.36
CA VAL A 557 12.62 31.77 24.21
C VAL A 557 12.11 32.34 22.87
N MET A 558 10.78 32.29 22.65
CA MET A 558 10.18 32.62 21.35
C MET A 558 9.52 34.01 21.32
N GLY A 559 9.56 34.78 22.41
CA GLY A 559 9.05 36.18 22.48
C GLY A 559 7.53 36.34 22.50
N GLY A 560 6.77 35.27 22.32
CA GLY A 560 5.30 35.27 22.43
C GLY A 560 4.62 36.19 21.42
N PHE A 561 3.42 36.68 21.76
CA PHE A 561 2.65 37.56 20.87
C PHE A 561 3.30 38.93 20.65
N THR A 562 4.26 39.33 21.48
CA THR A 562 4.96 40.63 21.33
C THR A 562 5.70 40.74 20.00
N ASN A 563 6.12 39.61 19.43
CA ASN A 563 6.70 39.55 18.08
C ASN A 563 5.67 39.87 17.01
N TYR A 564 4.40 39.47 17.19
CA TYR A 564 3.31 39.86 16.29
C TYR A 564 2.98 41.34 16.41
N GLU A 565 3.03 41.91 17.64
CA GLU A 565 2.83 43.35 17.85
C GLU A 565 3.88 44.17 17.08
N LYS A 566 5.16 43.81 17.20
CA LYS A 566 6.26 44.50 16.51
C LYS A 566 6.18 44.34 14.99
N ALA A 567 5.71 43.19 14.50
CA ALA A 567 5.61 42.91 13.07
C ALA A 567 4.45 43.64 12.40
N PHE A 568 3.24 43.53 12.96
CA PHE A 568 2.00 43.83 12.23
C PHE A 568 1.22 45.02 12.80
N PHE A 569 1.49 45.45 14.04
CA PHE A 569 0.73 46.52 14.69
C PHE A 569 1.42 47.90 14.63
N ASN A 570 2.52 48.01 13.88
CA ASN A 570 3.18 49.29 13.65
C ASN A 570 2.43 50.11 12.58
N GLU A 571 2.48 51.43 12.69
CA GLU A 571 1.77 52.35 11.77
C GLU A 571 2.21 52.18 10.32
N LYS A 572 3.48 51.81 10.11
CA LYS A 572 4.05 51.57 8.78
C LYS A 572 3.37 50.41 8.05
N TYR A 573 3.22 49.25 8.69
CA TYR A 573 2.58 48.07 8.13
C TYR A 573 1.09 48.33 7.86
N ILE A 574 0.40 48.98 8.81
CA ILE A 574 -1.03 49.30 8.66
C ILE A 574 -1.27 50.24 7.47
N TYR A 575 -0.36 51.19 7.23
CA TYR A 575 -0.44 52.09 6.08
C TYR A 575 -0.09 51.39 4.76
N GLU A 576 0.90 50.49 4.77
CA GLU A 576 1.35 49.73 3.59
C GLU A 576 0.36 48.61 3.17
N HIS A 577 -0.42 48.07 4.10
CA HIS A 577 -1.35 46.95 3.90
C HIS A 577 -2.78 47.23 4.42
N PRO A 578 -3.52 48.18 3.82
CA PRO A 578 -4.88 48.52 4.25
C PRO A 578 -5.86 47.34 4.11
N GLU A 579 -5.63 46.41 3.18
CA GLU A 579 -6.43 45.20 2.98
C GLU A 579 -6.39 44.21 4.15
N ASP A 580 -5.35 44.26 4.98
CA ASP A 580 -5.17 43.34 6.11
C ASP A 580 -5.84 43.85 7.40
N HIS A 581 -6.53 45.00 7.36
CA HIS A 581 -7.12 45.62 8.55
C HIS A 581 -8.04 44.67 9.35
N GLU A 582 -8.94 43.94 8.67
CA GLU A 582 -9.81 42.96 9.33
C GLU A 582 -9.03 41.81 9.99
N LYS A 583 -7.94 41.36 9.36
CA LYS A 583 -7.08 40.30 9.88
C LYS A 583 -6.29 40.77 11.10
N ILE A 584 -5.82 42.01 11.08
CA ILE A 584 -5.15 42.64 12.23
C ILE A 584 -6.09 42.72 13.43
N GLU A 585 -7.31 43.20 13.24
CA GLU A 585 -8.32 43.25 14.31
C GLU A 585 -8.66 41.86 14.84
N LYS A 586 -8.80 40.86 13.95
CA LYS A 586 -8.99 39.46 14.35
C LYS A 586 -7.82 38.94 15.20
N LEU A 587 -6.58 39.29 14.87
CA LEU A 587 -5.41 38.89 15.67
C LEU A 587 -5.42 39.54 17.06
N LYS A 588 -5.75 40.83 17.15
CA LYS A 588 -5.91 41.55 18.43
C LYS A 588 -6.99 40.89 19.29
N ASP A 589 -8.12 40.55 18.67
CA ASP A 589 -9.23 39.87 19.34
C ASP A 589 -8.83 38.51 19.90
N LEU A 590 -8.03 37.73 19.15
CA LEU A 590 -7.54 36.44 19.61
C LEU A 590 -6.56 36.57 20.79
N ILE A 591 -5.72 37.60 20.79
CA ILE A 591 -4.84 37.91 21.93
C ILE A 591 -5.70 38.26 23.17
N ALA A 592 -6.74 39.07 23.00
CA ALA A 592 -7.65 39.42 24.09
C ALA A 592 -8.41 38.19 24.63
N TRP A 593 -8.88 37.29 23.74
CA TRP A 593 -9.56 36.04 24.11
C TRP A 593 -8.66 35.01 24.79
N GLN A 594 -7.34 35.09 24.62
CA GLN A 594 -6.41 34.19 25.30
C GLN A 594 -6.44 34.37 26.84
N ILE A 595 -6.71 35.60 27.32
CA ILE A 595 -6.68 35.94 28.74
C ILE A 595 -7.75 35.19 29.56
N PRO A 596 -9.04 35.14 29.17
CA PRO A 596 -10.03 34.32 29.85
C PRO A 596 -9.67 32.83 29.92
N PHE A 597 -9.15 32.25 28.83
CA PHE A 597 -8.75 30.84 28.81
C PHE A 597 -7.58 30.56 29.75
N LEU A 598 -6.59 31.45 29.78
CA LEU A 598 -5.47 31.37 30.71
C LEU A 598 -5.92 31.56 32.16
N THR A 599 -6.86 32.46 32.43
CA THR A 599 -7.41 32.69 33.78
C THR A 599 -7.97 31.39 34.35
N GLU A 600 -8.79 30.69 33.55
CA GLU A 600 -9.39 29.43 33.98
C GLU A 600 -8.35 28.30 34.12
N GLY A 601 -7.38 28.23 33.19
CA GLY A 601 -6.28 27.27 33.27
C GLY A 601 -5.41 27.45 34.51
N ILE A 602 -5.05 28.69 34.86
CA ILE A 602 -4.25 29.02 36.04
C ILE A 602 -5.05 28.74 37.31
N ARG A 603 -6.34 29.05 37.35
CA ARG A 603 -7.23 28.71 38.47
C ARG A 603 -7.27 27.20 38.73
N ILE A 604 -7.44 26.39 37.68
CA ILE A 604 -7.41 24.93 37.78
C ILE A 604 -6.03 24.44 38.25
N HIS A 605 -4.97 25.02 37.71
CA HIS A 605 -3.60 24.67 38.10
C HIS A 605 -3.35 24.94 39.59
N GLY A 606 -3.75 26.11 40.10
CA GLY A 606 -3.59 26.49 41.50
C GLY A 606 -4.30 25.54 42.47
N ASN A 607 -5.48 25.04 42.09
CA ASN A 607 -6.25 24.09 42.90
C ASN A 607 -5.60 22.69 42.98
N LYS A 608 -4.75 22.32 42.02
CA LYS A 608 -4.17 20.96 41.89
C LYS A 608 -2.67 20.90 42.13
N VAL A 609 -1.99 22.05 42.26
CA VAL A 609 -0.53 22.09 42.35
C VAL A 609 -0.06 21.47 43.67
N THR A 610 1.01 20.68 43.60
CA THR A 610 1.67 20.16 44.81
C THR A 610 2.47 21.26 45.50
N GLU A 611 2.75 21.09 46.79
CA GLU A 611 3.51 22.07 47.57
C GLU A 611 4.92 22.34 46.99
N ALA A 612 5.54 21.31 46.39
CA ALA A 612 6.83 21.43 45.70
C ALA A 612 6.77 22.31 44.43
N LEU A 613 5.63 22.36 43.74
CA LEU A 613 5.42 23.16 42.53
C LEU A 613 4.73 24.51 42.83
N ARG A 614 4.44 24.82 44.10
CA ARG A 614 3.77 26.07 44.50
C ARG A 614 4.58 27.32 44.14
N PRO A 615 5.92 27.40 44.36
CA PRO A 615 6.71 28.56 43.92
C PRO A 615 6.66 28.78 42.40
N PHE A 616 6.58 27.68 41.64
CA PHE A 616 6.44 27.75 40.19
C PHE A 616 5.07 28.30 39.77
N HIS A 617 3.99 27.91 40.48
CA HIS A 617 2.66 28.46 40.26
C HIS A 617 2.58 29.96 40.60
N GLU A 618 3.14 30.38 41.74
CA GLU A 618 3.15 31.80 42.16
C GLU A 618 3.87 32.69 41.14
N ARG A 619 5.00 32.22 40.59
CA ARG A 619 5.69 32.91 39.49
C ARG A 619 4.78 33.01 38.25
N MET A 620 4.14 31.92 37.86
CA MET A 620 3.24 31.91 36.70
C MET A 620 2.05 32.86 36.89
N GLU A 621 1.48 32.92 38.09
CA GLU A 621 0.39 33.83 38.44
C GLU A 621 0.86 35.29 38.41
N ALA A 622 2.05 35.60 38.92
CA ALA A 622 2.64 36.93 38.85
C ALA A 622 2.88 37.39 37.40
N CYS A 623 3.47 36.51 36.56
CA CYS A 623 3.66 36.77 35.13
C CYS A 623 2.31 36.95 34.42
N PHE A 624 1.32 36.13 34.75
CA PHE A 624 -0.02 36.24 34.17
C PHE A 624 -0.71 37.54 34.55
N LYS A 625 -0.56 38.01 35.80
CA LYS A 625 -1.12 39.28 36.23
C LYS A 625 -0.58 40.45 35.40
N GLN A 626 0.74 40.49 35.17
CA GLN A 626 1.36 41.50 34.31
C GLN A 626 0.88 41.38 32.86
N LEU A 627 0.79 40.15 32.34
CA LEU A 627 0.30 39.90 30.99
C LEU A 627 -1.14 40.36 30.79
N LYS A 628 -2.01 40.02 31.75
CA LYS A 628 -3.42 40.40 31.78
C LYS A 628 -3.58 41.92 31.79
N GLU A 629 -2.90 42.62 32.70
CA GLU A 629 -2.95 44.08 32.77
C GLU A 629 -2.50 44.74 31.45
N LYS A 630 -1.45 44.21 30.80
CA LYS A 630 -0.98 44.70 29.49
C LYS A 630 -2.04 44.49 28.40
N VAL A 631 -2.55 43.26 28.27
CA VAL A 631 -3.49 42.89 27.20
C VAL A 631 -4.84 43.60 27.37
N GLU A 632 -5.39 43.66 28.58
CA GLU A 632 -6.67 44.33 28.85
C GLU A 632 -6.59 45.83 28.59
N LYS A 633 -5.44 46.46 28.87
CA LYS A 633 -5.20 47.88 28.58
C LYS A 633 -5.10 48.17 27.08
N GLN A 634 -4.50 47.27 26.30
CA GLN A 634 -4.23 47.50 24.87
C GLN A 634 -5.34 46.99 23.94
N TYR A 635 -5.98 45.87 24.27
CA TYR A 635 -6.92 45.16 23.40
C TYR A 635 -8.32 44.98 24.02
N GLY A 636 -8.53 45.49 25.24
CA GLY A 636 -9.80 45.44 25.94
C GLY A 636 -10.04 44.12 26.70
N ILE A 637 -11.12 44.12 27.49
CA ILE A 637 -11.50 42.98 28.33
C ILE A 637 -12.44 42.07 27.56
N ARG A 638 -12.15 40.77 27.56
CA ARG A 638 -13.06 39.71 27.11
C ARG A 638 -13.50 38.90 28.33
N SER A 639 -14.76 38.48 28.35
CA SER A 639 -15.30 37.59 29.37
C SER A 639 -15.86 36.33 28.71
N LEU A 640 -15.55 35.18 29.29
CA LEU A 640 -16.26 33.95 28.97
C LEU A 640 -17.72 34.11 29.44
N PRO A 641 -18.73 33.65 28.69
CA PRO A 641 -20.09 33.61 29.17
C PRO A 641 -20.11 32.82 30.48
N SER A 642 -20.56 33.44 31.57
CA SER A 642 -20.69 32.80 32.87
C SER A 642 -21.68 31.64 32.73
N SER A 643 -21.21 30.40 32.85
CA SER A 643 -22.07 29.20 32.95
C SER A 643 -22.71 29.07 34.34
N ILE A 644 -23.16 30.20 34.89
CA ILE A 644 -23.83 30.29 36.18
C ILE A 644 -25.07 31.14 35.93
N ASP A 645 -26.12 30.47 35.47
CA ASP A 645 -27.46 30.83 35.89
C ASP A 645 -28.23 29.52 36.12
N ASP A 646 -28.72 29.40 37.35
CA ASP A 646 -29.56 28.32 37.84
C ASP A 646 -30.77 28.12 36.92
N ARG A 647 -30.74 27.07 36.10
CA ARG A 647 -31.96 26.38 35.67
C ARG A 647 -31.99 25.00 36.30
N GLN A 648 -32.59 24.94 37.48
CA GLN A 648 -33.37 23.77 37.89
C GLN A 648 -34.25 23.34 36.71
N GLY A 649 -34.01 22.14 36.21
CA GLY A 649 -34.77 21.55 35.10
C GLY A 649 -34.13 20.28 34.57
N SER A 650 -34.36 19.17 35.28
CA SER A 650 -34.28 17.76 34.85
C SER A 650 -33.14 17.29 33.91
N ARG A 651 -32.31 16.41 34.47
CA ARG A 651 -31.45 15.42 33.78
C ARG A 651 -32.21 14.63 32.68
N PRO A 652 -31.50 14.00 31.71
CA PRO A 652 -30.55 12.92 31.99
C PRO A 652 -29.08 13.36 31.96
N ARG A 653 -28.35 13.12 33.05
CA ARG A 653 -26.88 13.00 32.99
C ARG A 653 -26.59 11.82 32.07
N SER A 654 -25.89 12.05 30.96
CA SER A 654 -25.12 11.00 30.32
C SER A 654 -24.14 10.46 31.37
N MET A 655 -24.37 9.24 31.83
CA MET A 655 -23.44 8.52 32.69
C MET A 655 -22.29 8.00 31.84
N VAL A 656 -21.32 8.86 31.54
CA VAL A 656 -19.98 8.41 31.22
C VAL A 656 -19.08 8.91 32.34
N ARG A 657 -18.93 8.08 33.37
CA ARG A 657 -17.81 8.21 34.31
C ARG A 657 -16.55 7.88 33.52
N SER A 658 -15.80 8.90 33.13
CA SER A 658 -14.44 8.76 32.63
C SER A 658 -13.57 8.23 33.78
N PHE A 659 -13.37 6.91 33.84
CA PHE A 659 -12.34 6.32 34.67
C PHE A 659 -11.04 6.32 33.87
N THR A 660 -10.32 7.44 33.91
CA THR A 660 -8.94 7.51 33.41
C THR A 660 -8.01 7.16 34.56
N MET A 661 -7.44 5.95 34.53
CA MET A 661 -6.32 5.60 35.40
C MET A 661 -5.02 6.21 34.83
N PRO A 662 -4.10 6.71 35.67
CA PRO A 662 -2.90 7.41 35.21
C PRO A 662 -1.84 6.41 34.73
N SER A 663 -1.50 6.42 33.45
CA SER A 663 -0.28 5.76 32.95
C SER A 663 0.89 6.73 33.01
N SER A 664 1.90 6.39 33.82
CA SER A 664 3.19 7.08 33.87
C SER A 664 3.90 7.05 32.50
N SER A 665 3.89 8.15 31.77
CA SER A 665 4.86 8.37 30.69
C SER A 665 6.15 8.90 31.31
N ARG A 666 7.21 8.09 31.30
CA ARG A 666 8.58 8.57 31.56
C ARG A 666 8.94 9.62 30.50
N PRO A 667 9.62 10.72 30.87
CA PRO A 667 9.97 11.78 29.93
C PRO A 667 11.08 11.30 28.97
N LEU A 668 10.81 11.30 27.66
CA LEU A 668 11.86 11.27 26.65
C LEU A 668 12.33 12.71 26.42
N SER A 669 13.60 12.93 26.68
CA SER A 669 14.36 14.14 26.40
C SER A 669 14.27 14.53 24.94
N VAL A 670 13.86 15.78 24.68
CA VAL A 670 14.02 16.48 23.41
C VAL A 670 15.46 17.01 23.38
N ALA A 671 16.31 16.46 22.51
CA ALA A 671 17.57 17.07 22.14
C ALA A 671 17.40 17.76 20.78
N SER A 672 17.69 19.06 20.80
CA SER A 672 17.57 20.03 19.73
C SER A 672 18.47 19.74 18.54
N ILE A 673 18.01 20.16 17.37
CA ILE A 673 18.81 20.31 16.15
C ILE A 673 19.62 21.61 16.26
N SER A 674 20.94 21.52 16.23
CA SER A 674 21.84 22.52 15.61
C SER A 674 23.26 21.98 15.52
N SER A 675 23.76 21.86 14.28
CA SER A 675 25.15 21.53 13.95
C SER A 675 25.98 22.80 13.81
N ILE A 676 27.07 22.95 14.57
CA ILE A 676 28.31 23.59 14.07
C ILE A 676 29.50 23.04 14.87
N SER A 677 30.50 22.60 14.12
CA SER A 677 31.81 22.09 14.52
C SER A 677 32.71 23.17 15.13
N SER A 678 33.35 22.88 16.27
CA SER A 678 34.68 23.40 16.61
C SER A 678 35.38 22.53 17.65
N ASP A 679 36.64 22.20 17.35
CA ASP A 679 37.60 21.48 18.16
C ASP A 679 37.87 22.17 19.51
N SER A 680 37.94 21.38 20.59
CA SER A 680 38.95 21.51 21.65
C SER A 680 38.71 20.47 22.77
N ALA A 681 39.70 19.61 22.99
CA ALA A 681 39.83 18.81 24.22
C ALA A 681 40.15 19.73 25.42
N PRO A 682 39.88 19.33 26.69
CA PRO A 682 40.87 18.49 27.39
C PRO A 682 40.34 17.56 28.53
N SER A 683 41.16 16.53 28.80
CA SER A 683 41.52 15.88 30.09
C SER A 683 40.50 15.31 31.09
N ARG A 684 40.70 14.01 31.39
CA ARG A 684 40.28 13.21 32.58
C ARG A 684 40.87 13.74 33.90
N PRO A 685 40.27 13.44 35.07
CA PRO A 685 40.50 12.20 35.88
C PRO A 685 39.14 11.57 36.33
N GLY A 686 38.94 10.33 36.81
CA GLY A 686 39.72 9.27 37.47
C GLY A 686 38.88 8.72 38.66
N SER A 687 38.80 7.39 38.87
CA SER A 687 38.13 6.61 39.98
C SER A 687 36.60 6.64 40.05
N ASP A 688 35.82 5.60 40.41
CA ASP A 688 35.94 4.18 40.83
C ASP A 688 34.56 3.56 40.51
N GLY A 689 34.38 2.40 39.88
CA GLY A 689 34.67 1.06 40.40
C GLY A 689 33.40 0.42 40.96
N PHE A 690 32.62 -0.31 40.15
CA PHE A 690 31.81 -1.48 40.59
C PHE A 690 31.40 -2.32 39.35
N VAL A 691 31.85 -3.58 39.35
CA VAL A 691 31.60 -4.61 38.33
C VAL A 691 30.43 -5.47 38.79
N LEU A 692 29.41 -5.67 37.94
CA LEU A 692 28.46 -6.78 38.05
C LEU A 692 28.20 -7.38 36.66
N GLU A 693 28.42 -8.70 36.62
CA GLU A 693 28.40 -9.62 35.49
C GLU A 693 26.95 -9.98 35.04
N PRO A 694 26.67 -10.28 33.77
CA PRO A 694 25.30 -10.51 33.30
C PRO A 694 24.87 -11.98 33.44
N LEU A 695 23.79 -12.23 34.17
CA LEU A 695 23.12 -13.53 34.28
C LEU A 695 22.19 -13.78 33.07
N LEU A 696 22.49 -14.84 32.30
CA LEU A 696 21.62 -15.43 31.28
C LEU A 696 20.49 -16.28 31.91
N PRO A 697 19.27 -16.32 31.35
CA PRO A 697 18.21 -17.19 31.84
C PRO A 697 18.40 -18.66 31.45
N LYS A 698 18.35 -19.55 32.45
CA LYS A 698 18.40 -21.01 32.32
C LYS A 698 17.10 -21.59 31.77
N LYS A 699 17.24 -22.50 30.81
CA LYS A 699 16.21 -23.44 30.35
C LYS A 699 15.78 -24.37 31.50
N MET A 700 14.47 -24.52 31.73
CA MET A 700 13.92 -25.59 32.55
C MET A 700 13.43 -26.74 31.66
N HIS A 701 14.02 -27.91 31.90
CA HIS A 701 13.46 -29.20 31.55
C HIS A 701 12.40 -29.60 32.59
N SER A 702 11.24 -30.07 32.14
CA SER A 702 10.39 -30.98 32.91
C SER A 702 10.16 -32.26 32.10
N ARG A 703 10.22 -33.40 32.78
CA ARG A 703 10.11 -34.76 32.24
C ARG A 703 9.14 -35.53 33.16
N SER A 704 8.37 -36.45 32.54
CA SER A 704 7.59 -37.59 33.10
C SER A 704 6.40 -37.24 34.00
N GLN A 705 5.26 -37.93 34.02
CA GLN A 705 4.84 -39.30 33.61
C GLN A 705 3.28 -39.30 33.62
N ASP A 706 2.56 -39.87 32.65
CA ASP A 706 1.89 -41.19 32.70
C ASP A 706 1.37 -41.52 31.27
N LYS A 707 1.70 -42.64 30.58
CA LYS A 707 1.18 -44.04 30.72
C LYS A 707 -0.35 -44.10 30.73
N LEU A 708 -1.13 -44.85 29.93
CA LEU A 708 -1.05 -45.94 28.92
C LEU A 708 -2.44 -45.88 28.20
N ASP A 709 -2.69 -46.24 26.93
CA ASP A 709 -2.69 -47.56 26.26
C ASP A 709 -3.08 -47.31 24.77
N LYS A 710 -2.34 -47.84 23.76
CA LYS A 710 -2.63 -49.03 22.89
C LYS A 710 -3.86 -48.88 21.97
N ASP A 711 -3.88 -49.22 20.67
CA ASP A 711 -3.08 -50.03 19.73
C ASP A 711 -3.09 -49.30 18.35
N ASP A 712 -2.07 -49.21 17.49
CA ASP A 712 -1.15 -50.17 16.85
C ASP A 712 -1.66 -50.74 15.51
N SER A 713 -1.03 -50.33 14.40
CA SER A 713 -0.69 -51.19 13.26
C SER A 713 0.24 -50.49 12.23
N ASP A 714 1.49 -50.94 12.27
CA ASP A 714 2.65 -50.80 11.38
C ASP A 714 2.45 -50.71 9.84
N LYS A 715 3.39 -50.01 9.15
CA LYS A 715 4.45 -50.67 8.36
C LYS A 715 5.52 -49.75 7.74
N ASP A 716 6.76 -50.06 8.13
CA ASP A 716 8.11 -49.83 7.58
C ASP A 716 8.33 -49.38 6.12
N LYS A 717 9.31 -48.48 5.91
CA LYS A 717 10.65 -48.86 5.40
C LYS A 717 11.69 -47.71 5.46
N LYS A 718 12.80 -47.98 6.16
CA LYS A 718 14.10 -47.30 6.09
C LYS A 718 14.86 -47.72 4.84
N GLU A 719 15.63 -46.79 4.26
CA GLU A 719 16.99 -47.09 3.80
C GLU A 719 17.95 -45.92 4.08
N LYS A 720 19.13 -46.29 4.60
CA LYS A 720 20.31 -45.44 4.86
C LYS A 720 21.25 -45.55 3.65
N LYS A 721 21.94 -44.46 3.29
CA LYS A 721 23.39 -44.56 2.99
C LYS A 721 24.13 -43.23 3.18
N LYS A 722 25.26 -43.34 3.89
CA LYS A 722 26.31 -42.35 4.14
C LYS A 722 27.41 -42.49 3.08
N GLU A 723 28.10 -41.39 2.76
CA GLU A 723 29.55 -41.20 2.52
C GLU A 723 29.70 -39.74 2.04
N LYS A 724 30.36 -38.75 2.66
CA LYS A 724 31.60 -38.52 3.42
C LYS A 724 32.89 -38.50 2.58
N ARG A 725 33.59 -37.34 2.67
CA ARG A 725 34.99 -36.96 2.25
C ARG A 725 35.09 -36.32 0.85
N ASN A 726 35.87 -35.26 0.60
CA ASN A 726 36.89 -34.55 1.38
C ASN A 726 37.07 -33.11 0.85
N SER A 727 37.51 -32.22 1.75
CA SER A 727 38.09 -30.90 1.48
C SER A 727 39.57 -31.05 1.06
N LYS A 728 40.02 -30.21 0.11
CA LYS A 728 41.35 -29.57 -0.01
C LYS A 728 41.55 -28.99 -1.42
N HIS A 729 41.47 -27.67 -1.58
CA HIS A 729 42.58 -26.82 -2.00
C HIS A 729 42.10 -25.40 -2.30
N GLN A 730 42.78 -24.47 -1.63
CA GLN A 730 42.81 -23.04 -1.85
C GLN A 730 44.17 -22.77 -2.52
N GLU A 731 44.21 -21.69 -3.32
CA GLU A 731 45.37 -21.06 -3.98
C GLU A 731 45.72 -21.51 -5.41
N ILE A 732 46.20 -20.48 -6.14
CA ILE A 732 46.87 -20.48 -7.46
C ILE A 732 45.94 -20.31 -8.68
N PHE A 733 45.70 -19.06 -9.09
CA PHE A 733 46.20 -18.50 -10.36
C PHE A 733 45.70 -17.05 -10.56
N GLU A 734 46.44 -16.09 -10.02
CA GLU A 734 46.72 -14.81 -10.69
C GLU A 734 48.02 -14.97 -11.49
N LYS A 735 48.15 -14.22 -12.59
CA LYS A 735 49.27 -14.07 -13.56
C LYS A 735 49.29 -15.08 -14.71
N GLU A 736 48.89 -14.60 -15.90
CA GLU A 736 49.74 -14.02 -16.96
C GLU A 736 48.81 -13.78 -18.18
N LEU A 737 48.64 -12.54 -18.65
CA LEU A 737 49.50 -11.97 -19.69
C LEU A 737 49.61 -10.44 -19.60
N LYS A 738 50.87 -10.02 -19.47
CA LYS A 738 51.52 -8.72 -19.70
C LYS A 738 51.24 -8.17 -21.12
N SER A 739 50.89 -6.90 -21.33
CA SER A 739 51.64 -5.62 -21.25
C SER A 739 52.47 -5.26 -22.50
N THR A 740 52.12 -4.14 -23.14
CA THR A 740 53.00 -3.14 -23.80
C THR A 740 52.12 -1.91 -24.10
N ASP A 741 52.08 -0.80 -23.35
CA ASP A 741 53.03 0.29 -23.00
C ASP A 741 53.23 1.40 -24.06
N ILE A 742 53.22 2.67 -23.56
CA ILE A 742 53.72 3.96 -24.12
C ILE A 742 52.72 4.75 -25.03
N SER A 743 52.43 6.07 -24.94
CA SER A 743 52.86 7.23 -24.12
C SER A 743 51.95 8.46 -24.37
N LEU A 744 51.48 9.09 -23.29
CA LEU A 744 51.49 10.54 -22.99
C LEU A 744 51.81 11.57 -24.10
N GLN A 745 50.96 12.60 -24.26
CA GLN A 745 51.36 14.01 -24.07
C GLN A 745 50.16 14.98 -23.96
N GLN A 746 50.24 15.89 -22.99
CA GLN A 746 49.41 17.09 -22.79
C GLN A 746 49.88 18.24 -23.71
N SER A 747 48.98 19.16 -24.08
CA SER A 747 49.17 20.61 -23.84
C SER A 747 48.03 21.50 -24.40
N GLU A 748 47.58 22.39 -23.52
CA GLU A 748 46.88 23.69 -23.60
C GLU A 748 46.75 24.48 -24.93
N ALA A 749 45.62 25.21 -25.05
CA ALA A 749 45.47 26.66 -25.38
C ALA A 749 44.05 26.91 -25.96
N VAL A 750 43.09 27.48 -25.22
CA VAL A 750 42.68 28.90 -25.13
C VAL A 750 42.63 29.65 -26.49
N ILE A 751 41.43 30.16 -26.84
CA ILE A 751 41.09 31.55 -27.24
C ILE A 751 39.77 31.57 -28.09
N LEU A 752 38.76 32.31 -27.58
CA LEU A 752 37.80 33.25 -28.22
C LEU A 752 37.30 32.96 -29.66
N SER A 753 36.08 33.27 -30.11
CA SER A 753 34.88 33.98 -29.63
C SER A 753 33.88 34.01 -30.81
N GLU A 754 32.68 34.50 -30.53
CA GLU A 754 31.66 35.06 -31.44
C GLU A 754 30.70 34.09 -32.17
N THR A 755 29.42 34.07 -31.80
CA THR A 755 28.28 34.95 -32.18
C THR A 755 27.79 34.74 -33.61
N ILE A 756 26.48 34.40 -33.73
CA ILE A 756 25.45 34.92 -34.66
C ILE A 756 24.55 33.82 -35.25
N GLN A 757 23.29 33.88 -34.79
CA GLN A 757 22.00 33.72 -35.50
C GLN A 757 21.90 32.77 -36.71
N ASN A 758 21.01 31.78 -36.60
CA ASN A 758 19.61 31.89 -37.04
C ASN A 758 18.73 30.86 -36.31
#